data_AF-A0ABD0VAQ4-F1
#
_entry.id   AF-A0ABD0VAQ4-F1
#
_cell.length_a   1.000
_cell.length_b   1.000
_cell.length_c   1.000
_cell.angle_alpha   90.00
_cell.angle_beta   90.00
_cell.angle_gamma   90.00
#
_symmetry.space_group_name_H-M   'P 1'
#
loop_
_entity.id
_entity.type
_entity.pdbx_description
1 polymer ?
#
loop_
_entity_poly.entity_id
_entity_poly.type
_entity_poly.pdbx_seq_one_letter_code
_entity_poly.pdbx_strand_id
1 'polypeptide(L)'
;MYDPIFFQDIPSPWRLPIIGNLHLLNLNKPHRSLISLSNKHGPLILLHLGSIPTLVVSSRDIAEEIFTKHDLTFSGRPFLTTAKKLLYNCSSISFAPQGDHWRQARKIATLELLSSRRVRSFEVLRREEVEKLVATIKDLSIANLSELMLSFANNVVCRAALGDELGDGGYGGNGGVRLHQLLSETQSLLGGFCVGDFFPGMEWIDRLRGFHGRIEKNFEEMNTFFDGVINEHLKMREKEEESGNSISGEEEKDLVHVLLRLHKAAVLHGGFLSNIDHVKAILVEAFIAGTDTSSATITWTMTELIRNPRVRKKLQEELQQATKKNSHRLIQESELEKLEYLKQVIKESLRLKPPAPLLLPHETIQACEIQGYIIPAYTRVIFNAAAISTDPNVWEKPLEFWPERFEGRDVDFKGHDFELLPFGSGRRKCPGINFAMVIVELALANLLHCFDWSIPNGMKAEDINMEEAIGITTHKKEALCLIAKPNFSLMLTFVFWLSFQLIELRMAIILEIICDTSSETITWTMTRLIRNSRVINKLQEELKQVTEGNTQSLIKKESMRLKPIAPLLLPRETIQPCKLKISTRRRPLDSQHIRKRRFVWSPNRSDEEEEKPSELRYVDSIKLCRILILDVTSTLSPYANFIFIECHNNRYVRFQRIEKIIISILAEQNIYS
;
A
#
# COMPACT_ATOMS: atom_id res chain seq x y z
N MET A 1 1.99 13.98 44.80
CA MET A 1 2.63 12.85 45.51
C MET A 1 1.51 11.86 45.79
N TYR A 2 1.53 10.68 45.17
CA TYR A 2 0.44 9.69 45.29
C TYR A 2 0.47 9.06 46.69
N ASP A 3 -0.65 9.04 47.39
CA ASP A 3 -0.73 8.39 48.70
C ASP A 3 -0.76 6.86 48.51
N PRO A 4 0.25 6.11 48.98
CA PRO A 4 0.39 4.67 48.73
C PRO A 4 -0.73 3.81 49.35
N ILE A 5 -1.58 4.38 50.22
CA ILE A 5 -2.66 3.65 50.90
C ILE A 5 -3.77 3.21 49.92
N PHE A 6 -3.99 3.93 48.81
CA PHE A 6 -5.16 3.66 47.95
C PHE A 6 -5.00 2.48 46.97
N PHE A 7 -3.79 1.96 46.76
CA PHE A 7 -3.53 0.92 45.77
C PHE A 7 -3.30 -0.48 46.35
N GLN A 8 -3.52 -0.66 47.67
CA GLN A 8 -3.03 -1.83 48.42
C GLN A 8 -3.49 -3.20 47.90
N ASP A 9 -4.58 -3.26 47.14
CA ASP A 9 -5.21 -4.52 46.76
C ASP A 9 -5.10 -4.88 45.26
N ILE A 10 -4.65 -3.96 44.39
CA ILE A 10 -4.52 -4.26 42.95
C ILE A 10 -3.30 -5.17 42.72
N PRO A 11 -3.44 -6.29 41.96
CA PRO A 11 -2.31 -7.14 41.63
C PRO A 11 -1.14 -6.36 41.03
N SER A 12 0.03 -6.46 41.66
CA SER A 12 1.24 -5.73 41.23
C SER A 12 2.47 -6.65 41.27
N PRO A 13 3.22 -6.77 40.16
CA PRO A 13 4.51 -7.46 40.16
C PRO A 13 5.52 -6.79 41.08
N TRP A 14 6.52 -7.54 41.54
CA TRP A 14 7.59 -7.01 42.37
C TRP A 14 8.31 -5.83 41.71
N ARG A 15 8.56 -4.79 42.50
CA ARG A 15 9.13 -3.51 42.04
C ARG A 15 10.53 -3.29 42.62
N LEU A 16 11.42 -2.76 41.79
CA LEU A 16 12.74 -2.33 42.22
C LEU A 16 12.68 -0.90 42.79
N PRO A 17 13.56 -0.53 43.75
CA PRO A 17 13.70 0.85 44.19
C PRO A 17 13.97 1.79 43.00
N ILE A 18 13.40 2.99 43.04
CA ILE A 18 13.55 4.06 42.03
C ILE A 18 12.88 3.73 40.70
N ILE A 19 13.30 2.67 40.00
CA ILE A 19 12.83 2.35 38.63
C ILE A 19 11.48 1.62 38.57
N GLY A 20 10.99 1.14 39.72
CA GLY A 20 9.73 0.41 39.81
C GLY A 20 9.74 -0.87 38.98
N ASN A 21 8.76 -1.03 38.09
CA ASN A 21 8.57 -2.18 37.22
C ASN A 21 9.18 -2.00 35.81
N LEU A 22 9.92 -0.92 35.54
CA LEU A 22 10.54 -0.70 34.21
C LEU A 22 11.47 -1.85 33.79
N HIS A 23 12.12 -2.51 34.75
CA HIS A 23 12.99 -3.66 34.51
C HIS A 23 12.26 -4.89 33.94
N LEU A 24 10.92 -4.94 34.06
CA LEU A 24 10.09 -6.02 33.52
C LEU A 24 9.67 -5.75 32.06
N LEU A 25 9.93 -4.54 31.55
CA LEU A 25 9.49 -4.13 30.22
C LEU A 25 10.66 -4.12 29.24
N ASN A 26 10.48 -4.81 28.12
CA ASN A 26 11.25 -4.50 26.94
C ASN A 26 10.73 -3.19 26.34
N LEU A 27 11.45 -2.08 26.56
CA LEU A 27 11.06 -0.74 26.11
C LEU A 27 10.89 -0.63 24.58
N ASN A 28 11.49 -1.53 23.81
CA ASN A 28 11.33 -1.56 22.35
C ASN A 28 10.00 -2.21 21.94
N LYS A 29 9.45 -3.12 22.75
CA LYS A 29 8.21 -3.87 22.48
C LYS A 29 7.39 -4.00 23.79
N PRO A 30 6.93 -2.88 24.39
CA PRO A 30 6.33 -2.90 25.72
C PRO A 30 5.05 -3.73 25.75
N HIS A 31 4.25 -3.71 24.68
CA HIS A 31 3.01 -4.45 24.58
C HIS A 31 3.19 -5.97 24.75
N ARG A 32 4.28 -6.56 24.22
CA ARG A 32 4.59 -7.99 24.42
C ARG A 32 4.89 -8.31 25.89
N SER A 33 5.63 -7.42 26.55
CA SER A 33 5.94 -7.56 27.98
C SER A 33 4.67 -7.46 28.82
N LEU A 34 3.80 -6.50 28.49
CA LEU A 34 2.52 -6.30 29.17
C LEU A 34 1.53 -7.45 28.96
N ILE A 35 1.48 -8.07 27.78
CA ILE A 35 0.70 -9.30 27.54
C ILE A 35 1.21 -10.41 28.47
N SER A 36 2.53 -10.65 28.52
CA SER A 36 3.12 -11.68 29.38
C SER A 36 2.84 -11.44 30.87
N LEU A 37 2.97 -10.19 31.32
CA LEU A 37 2.64 -9.81 32.70
C LEU A 37 1.16 -10.00 33.02
N SER A 38 0.26 -9.63 32.10
CA SER A 38 -1.19 -9.79 32.29
C SER A 38 -1.58 -11.27 32.35
N ASN A 39 -0.98 -12.12 31.51
CA ASN A 39 -1.21 -13.57 31.54
C ASN A 39 -0.76 -14.21 32.86
N LYS A 40 0.24 -13.62 33.53
CA LYS A 40 0.78 -14.14 34.80
C LYS A 40 0.06 -13.60 36.05
N HIS A 41 -0.31 -12.32 36.05
CA HIS A 41 -0.79 -11.61 37.22
C HIS A 41 -2.29 -11.28 37.18
N GLY A 42 -2.94 -11.49 36.03
CA GLY A 42 -4.35 -11.21 35.82
C GLY A 42 -4.61 -10.07 34.84
N PRO A 43 -5.87 -9.86 34.44
CA PRO A 43 -6.25 -8.91 33.40
C PRO A 43 -6.21 -7.43 33.81
N LEU A 44 -6.06 -7.14 35.11
CA LEU A 44 -5.91 -5.81 35.66
C LEU A 44 -4.70 -5.80 36.59
N ILE A 45 -3.66 -5.07 36.21
CA ILE A 45 -2.42 -4.99 36.99
C ILE A 45 -1.97 -3.56 37.21
N LEU A 46 -1.38 -3.31 38.37
CA LEU A 46 -0.74 -2.04 38.69
C LEU A 46 0.77 -2.16 38.49
N LEU A 47 1.33 -1.27 37.67
CA LEU A 47 2.76 -1.08 37.50
C LEU A 47 3.18 0.29 38.01
N HIS A 48 4.40 0.39 38.52
CA HIS A 48 5.07 1.65 38.80
C HIS A 48 6.14 1.86 37.74
N LEU A 49 5.88 2.72 36.76
CA LEU A 49 6.85 3.03 35.70
C LEU A 49 7.70 4.22 36.16
N GLY A 50 8.87 3.92 36.72
CA GLY A 50 9.60 4.89 37.53
C GLY A 50 8.78 5.27 38.76
N SER A 51 8.46 6.55 38.89
CA SER A 51 7.64 7.11 39.97
C SER A 51 6.14 7.20 39.63
N ILE A 52 5.72 6.75 38.44
CA ILE A 52 4.35 6.93 37.96
C ILE A 52 3.51 5.64 38.11
N PRO A 53 2.44 5.65 38.93
CA PRO A 53 1.51 4.53 38.98
C PRO A 53 0.73 4.42 37.65
N THR A 54 0.75 3.23 37.08
CA THR A 54 0.17 2.93 35.76
C THR A 54 -0.65 1.66 35.85
N LEU A 55 -1.95 1.78 35.67
CA LEU A 55 -2.90 0.67 35.57
C LEU A 55 -2.88 0.10 34.14
N VAL A 56 -2.81 -1.22 34.00
CA VAL A 56 -2.86 -1.90 32.70
C VAL A 56 -4.11 -2.75 32.64
N VAL A 57 -4.95 -2.49 31.65
CA VAL A 57 -6.23 -3.16 31.39
C VAL A 57 -6.08 -4.06 30.18
N SER A 58 -6.26 -5.37 30.38
CA SER A 58 -6.01 -6.41 29.36
C SER A 58 -7.19 -7.37 29.15
N SER A 59 -8.38 -7.07 29.68
CA SER A 59 -9.60 -7.87 29.49
C SER A 59 -10.72 -7.07 28.82
N ARG A 60 -11.51 -7.78 28.01
CA ARG A 60 -12.77 -7.30 27.40
C ARG A 60 -13.72 -6.72 28.46
N ASP A 61 -14.03 -7.48 29.51
CA ASP A 61 -15.10 -7.14 30.45
C ASP A 61 -14.74 -5.90 31.29
N ILE A 62 -13.46 -5.74 31.63
CA ILE A 62 -12.97 -4.56 32.35
C ILE A 62 -12.95 -3.34 31.42
N ALA A 63 -12.55 -3.51 30.15
CA ALA A 63 -12.62 -2.45 29.17
C ALA A 63 -14.08 -2.02 28.93
N GLU A 64 -15.01 -2.97 28.83
CA GLU A 64 -16.46 -2.72 28.75
C GLU A 64 -16.95 -1.92 29.95
N GLU A 65 -16.65 -2.35 31.18
CA GLU A 65 -17.01 -1.64 32.39
C GLU A 65 -16.50 -0.19 32.38
N ILE A 66 -15.23 0.02 32.02
CA ILE A 66 -14.62 1.34 31.98
C ILE A 66 -15.29 2.22 30.91
N PHE A 67 -15.42 1.74 29.67
CA PHE A 67 -15.94 2.55 28.57
C PHE A 67 -17.46 2.73 28.58
N THR A 68 -18.20 1.97 29.41
CA THR A 68 -19.65 2.14 29.57
C THR A 68 -19.99 2.92 30.83
N LYS A 69 -19.46 2.53 31.99
CA LYS A 69 -19.82 3.10 33.30
C LYS A 69 -18.92 4.26 33.71
N HIS A 70 -17.64 4.22 33.34
CA HIS A 70 -16.62 5.17 33.82
C HIS A 70 -15.95 5.98 32.71
N ASP A 71 -16.57 6.05 31.52
CA ASP A 71 -15.98 6.64 30.32
C ASP A 71 -15.47 8.08 30.54
N LEU A 72 -16.27 8.92 31.20
CA LEU A 72 -15.85 10.28 31.53
C LEU A 72 -14.64 10.28 32.49
N THR A 73 -14.66 9.43 33.52
CA THR A 73 -13.58 9.31 34.50
C THR A 73 -12.26 8.93 33.83
N PHE A 74 -12.27 8.02 32.85
CA PHE A 74 -11.08 7.58 32.14
C PHE A 74 -10.79 8.42 30.89
N SER A 75 -11.52 9.51 30.63
CA SER A 75 -11.32 10.32 29.41
C SER A 75 -10.14 11.30 29.49
N GLY A 76 -9.39 11.36 30.59
CA GLY A 76 -8.20 12.21 30.73
C GLY A 76 -7.01 11.71 29.89
N ARG A 77 -6.01 12.58 29.76
CA ARG A 77 -4.73 12.28 29.09
C ARG A 77 -3.59 12.74 29.98
N PRO A 78 -2.54 11.93 30.17
CA PRO A 78 -1.36 12.38 30.91
C PRO A 78 -0.61 13.44 30.10
N PHE A 79 -0.01 14.41 30.81
CA PHE A 79 0.89 15.37 30.19
C PHE A 79 2.25 14.72 29.92
N LEU A 80 2.52 14.42 28.65
CA LEU A 80 3.80 13.89 28.18
C LEU A 80 4.64 15.02 27.58
N THR A 81 5.93 15.05 27.92
CA THR A 81 6.85 16.12 27.55
C THR A 81 6.94 16.29 26.03
N THR A 82 7.10 15.18 25.30
CA THR A 82 7.19 15.21 23.84
C THR A 82 5.89 15.70 23.20
N ALA A 83 4.75 15.15 23.62
CA ALA A 83 3.44 15.55 23.08
C ALA A 83 3.14 17.02 23.36
N LYS A 84 3.49 17.51 24.56
CA LYS A 84 3.34 18.91 24.94
C LYS A 84 4.09 19.83 23.98
N LYS A 85 5.31 19.48 23.58
CA LYS A 85 6.07 20.33 22.66
C LYS A 85 5.59 20.19 21.21
N LEU A 86 5.52 18.96 20.69
CA LEU A 86 5.25 18.70 19.27
C LEU A 86 3.80 18.99 18.85
N LEU A 87 2.85 18.97 19.80
CA LEU A 87 1.42 19.20 19.55
C LEU A 87 0.94 20.52 20.17
N TYR A 88 1.79 21.56 20.15
CA TYR A 88 1.47 22.92 20.56
C TYR A 88 0.79 22.99 21.94
N ASN A 89 1.48 22.53 22.98
CA ASN A 89 0.99 22.42 24.35
C ASN A 89 -0.22 21.48 24.51
N CYS A 90 -0.21 20.36 23.78
CA CYS A 90 -1.34 19.42 23.72
C CYS A 90 -2.65 20.09 23.30
N SER A 91 -2.60 21.07 22.40
CA SER A 91 -3.79 21.77 21.91
C SER A 91 -4.51 21.07 20.74
N SER A 92 -4.02 19.90 20.34
CA SER A 92 -4.60 19.07 19.30
C SER A 92 -5.85 18.28 19.82
N ILE A 93 -6.10 17.06 19.34
CA ILE A 93 -7.25 16.23 19.71
C ILE A 93 -6.85 15.02 20.58
N SER A 94 -5.81 14.27 20.18
CA SER A 94 -5.45 12.99 20.79
C SER A 94 -4.87 13.11 22.20
N PHE A 95 -3.98 14.07 22.41
CA PHE A 95 -3.30 14.31 23.69
C PHE A 95 -3.87 15.48 24.49
N ALA A 96 -4.91 16.16 23.98
CA ALA A 96 -5.51 17.27 24.70
C ALA A 96 -6.14 16.82 26.02
N PRO A 97 -5.93 17.58 27.11
CA PRO A 97 -6.53 17.28 28.40
C PRO A 97 -8.05 17.28 28.28
N GLN A 98 -8.73 16.55 29.18
CA GLN A 98 -10.18 16.62 29.24
C GLN A 98 -10.57 18.08 29.53
N GLY A 99 -11.47 18.63 28.71
CA GLY A 99 -12.08 19.93 28.98
C GLY A 99 -12.87 20.47 27.80
N ASP A 100 -13.27 21.74 27.89
CA ASP A 100 -13.94 22.45 26.80
C ASP A 100 -13.10 22.52 25.53
N HIS A 101 -11.79 22.74 25.68
CA HIS A 101 -10.84 22.73 24.57
C HIS A 101 -10.94 21.44 23.76
N TRP A 102 -10.74 20.29 24.42
CA TRP A 102 -10.81 19.00 23.75
C TRP A 102 -12.19 18.75 23.13
N ARG A 103 -13.28 19.10 23.82
CA ARG A 103 -14.65 18.96 23.28
C ARG A 103 -14.82 19.75 21.98
N GLN A 104 -14.30 20.99 21.92
CA GLN A 104 -14.38 21.83 20.72
C GLN A 104 -13.50 21.29 19.59
N ALA A 105 -12.24 20.94 19.87
CA ALA A 105 -11.35 20.32 18.89
C ALA A 105 -11.95 19.02 18.33
N ARG A 106 -12.51 18.17 19.19
CA ARG A 106 -13.18 16.93 18.80
C ARG A 106 -14.41 17.17 17.94
N LYS A 107 -15.20 18.19 18.27
CA LYS A 107 -16.39 18.59 17.50
C LYS A 107 -15.98 19.03 16.09
N ILE A 108 -14.97 19.89 15.96
CA ILE A 108 -14.45 20.34 14.66
C ILE A 108 -13.96 19.14 13.84
N ALA A 109 -13.15 18.26 14.45
CA ALA A 109 -12.64 17.08 13.75
C ALA A 109 -13.77 16.19 13.22
N THR A 110 -14.79 15.92 14.04
CA THR A 110 -15.86 14.98 13.69
C THR A 110 -16.88 15.58 12.71
N LEU A 111 -17.21 16.87 12.85
CA LEU A 111 -18.28 17.50 12.07
C LEU A 111 -17.77 18.18 10.79
N GLU A 112 -16.59 18.80 10.83
CA GLU A 112 -16.07 19.61 9.71
C GLU A 112 -15.03 18.85 8.89
N LEU A 113 -14.08 18.17 9.56
CA LEU A 113 -12.90 17.58 8.90
C LEU A 113 -13.09 16.12 8.48
N LEU A 114 -13.79 15.32 9.30
CA LEU A 114 -13.90 13.86 9.15
C LEU A 114 -15.35 13.38 9.07
N SER A 115 -16.28 14.29 8.75
CA SER A 115 -17.67 13.93 8.53
C SER A 115 -17.82 13.07 7.28
N SER A 116 -18.85 12.24 7.20
CA SER A 116 -19.09 11.39 6.02
C SER A 116 -19.22 12.19 4.72
N ARG A 117 -19.73 13.44 4.78
CA ARG A 117 -19.75 14.35 3.62
C ARG A 117 -18.32 14.71 3.20
N ARG A 118 -17.47 15.12 4.13
CA ARG A 118 -16.08 15.50 3.85
C ARG A 118 -15.22 14.33 3.40
N VAL A 119 -15.36 13.16 4.02
CA VAL A 119 -14.63 11.96 3.59
C VAL A 119 -14.98 11.61 2.13
N ARG A 120 -16.25 11.69 1.74
CA ARG A 120 -16.69 11.46 0.36
C ARG A 120 -16.17 12.50 -0.63
N SER A 121 -16.00 13.76 -0.25
CA SER A 121 -15.46 14.78 -1.17
C SER A 121 -14.04 14.48 -1.64
N PHE A 122 -13.28 13.65 -0.91
CA PHE A 122 -11.93 13.21 -1.30
C PHE A 122 -11.90 11.92 -2.15
N GLU A 123 -13.04 11.43 -2.64
CA GLU A 123 -13.12 10.21 -3.47
C GLU A 123 -12.25 10.30 -4.73
N VAL A 124 -12.33 11.42 -5.47
CA VAL A 124 -11.58 11.63 -6.71
C VAL A 124 -10.07 11.56 -6.45
N LEU A 125 -9.62 12.24 -5.40
CA LEU A 125 -8.24 12.27 -4.95
C LEU A 125 -7.72 10.87 -4.59
N ARG A 126 -8.49 10.10 -3.82
CA ARG A 126 -8.09 8.73 -3.44
C ARG A 126 -7.98 7.81 -4.64
N ARG A 127 -8.93 7.90 -5.58
CA ARG A 127 -8.88 7.16 -6.85
C ARG A 127 -7.60 7.47 -7.63
N GLU A 128 -7.25 8.75 -7.79
CA GLU A 128 -6.03 9.15 -8.49
C GLU A 128 -4.75 8.64 -7.80
N GLU A 129 -4.69 8.69 -6.47
CA GLU A 129 -3.54 8.15 -5.74
C GLU A 129 -3.43 6.62 -5.87
N VAL A 130 -4.55 5.90 -5.95
CA VAL A 130 -4.54 4.45 -6.20
C VAL A 130 -4.12 4.15 -7.64
N GLU A 131 -4.56 4.94 -8.61
CA GLU A 131 -4.11 4.84 -10.01
C GLU A 131 -2.60 5.01 -10.11
N LYS A 132 -2.05 6.04 -9.46
CA LYS A 132 -0.60 6.28 -9.39
C LYS A 132 0.13 5.12 -8.71
N LEU A 133 -0.38 4.63 -7.58
CA LEU A 133 0.20 3.49 -6.86
C LEU A 133 0.27 2.24 -7.73
N VAL A 134 -0.83 1.88 -8.40
CA VAL A 134 -0.90 0.71 -9.29
C VAL A 134 0.04 0.89 -10.48
N ALA A 135 0.11 2.10 -11.07
CA ALA A 135 1.05 2.38 -12.16
C ALA A 135 2.51 2.22 -11.71
N THR A 136 2.90 2.81 -10.57
CA THR A 136 4.25 2.67 -10.02
C THR A 136 4.61 1.21 -9.76
N ILE A 137 3.70 0.41 -9.17
CA ILE A 137 3.97 -1.00 -8.87
C ILE A 137 4.20 -1.83 -10.16
N LYS A 138 3.50 -1.51 -11.26
CA LYS A 138 3.67 -2.24 -12.54
C LYS A 138 5.09 -2.15 -13.10
N ASP A 139 5.77 -1.02 -12.86
CA ASP A 139 7.10 -0.76 -13.40
C ASP A 139 8.24 -1.26 -12.48
N LEU A 140 7.90 -1.76 -11.29
CA LEU A 140 8.88 -2.27 -10.32
C LEU A 140 9.08 -3.77 -10.47
N SER A 141 10.36 -4.20 -10.50
CA SER A 141 10.71 -5.62 -10.43
C SER A 141 10.46 -6.21 -9.04
N ILE A 142 10.79 -5.44 -7.99
CA ILE A 142 10.52 -5.76 -6.59
C ILE A 142 9.92 -4.50 -5.96
N ALA A 143 8.69 -4.62 -5.47
CA ALA A 143 7.97 -3.56 -4.78
C ALA A 143 8.25 -3.61 -3.28
N ASN A 144 8.88 -2.57 -2.74
CA ASN A 144 8.93 -2.33 -1.29
C ASN A 144 7.55 -1.80 -0.84
N LEU A 145 6.64 -2.72 -0.47
CA LEU A 145 5.29 -2.33 -0.07
C LEU A 145 5.27 -1.48 1.20
N SER A 146 6.19 -1.68 2.14
CA SER A 146 6.21 -0.85 3.36
C SER A 146 6.42 0.63 3.05
N GLU A 147 7.36 0.94 2.16
CA GLU A 147 7.64 2.31 1.71
C GLU A 147 6.53 2.86 0.80
N LEU A 148 6.05 2.05 -0.15
CA LEU A 148 4.98 2.44 -1.07
C LEU A 148 3.66 2.72 -0.34
N MET A 149 3.29 1.91 0.66
CA MET A 149 2.06 2.13 1.42
C MET A 149 2.16 3.38 2.31
N LEU A 150 3.34 3.65 2.84
CA LEU A 150 3.58 4.86 3.63
C LEU A 150 3.54 6.11 2.74
N SER A 151 4.15 6.06 1.56
CA SER A 151 4.06 7.13 0.56
C SER A 151 2.63 7.34 0.08
N PHE A 152 1.91 6.27 -0.26
CA PHE A 152 0.51 6.34 -0.68
C PHE A 152 -0.39 6.98 0.38
N ALA A 153 -0.34 6.48 1.64
CA ALA A 153 -1.14 7.04 2.73
C ALA A 153 -0.77 8.51 2.98
N ASN A 154 0.53 8.85 2.94
CA ASN A 154 1.01 10.21 3.08
C ASN A 154 0.46 11.13 1.98
N ASN A 155 0.50 10.71 0.72
CA ASN A 155 0.01 11.53 -0.39
C ASN A 155 -1.50 11.78 -0.27
N VAL A 156 -2.28 10.74 0.08
CA VAL A 156 -3.72 10.90 0.31
C VAL A 156 -4.00 11.90 1.42
N VAL A 157 -3.33 11.77 2.56
CA VAL A 157 -3.50 12.68 3.71
C VAL A 157 -3.03 14.10 3.36
N CYS A 158 -1.88 14.23 2.68
CA CYS A 158 -1.35 15.53 2.25
C CYS A 158 -2.28 16.26 1.31
N ARG A 159 -2.76 15.61 0.25
CA ARG A 159 -3.68 16.24 -0.68
C ARG A 159 -5.01 16.58 0.00
N ALA A 160 -5.51 15.71 0.87
CA ALA A 160 -6.76 15.97 1.59
C ALA A 160 -6.64 17.14 2.58
N ALA A 161 -5.48 17.26 3.24
CA ALA A 161 -5.25 18.26 4.26
C ALA A 161 -4.77 19.62 3.69
N LEU A 162 -3.88 19.61 2.70
CA LEU A 162 -3.14 20.79 2.21
C LEU A 162 -3.51 21.21 0.77
N GLY A 163 -4.38 20.45 0.10
CA GLY A 163 -4.76 20.71 -1.28
C GLY A 163 -3.71 20.33 -2.32
N ASP A 164 -4.07 20.53 -3.59
CA ASP A 164 -3.29 20.13 -4.78
C ASP A 164 -2.43 21.27 -5.35
N GLU A 165 -2.71 22.54 -5.00
CA GLU A 165 -2.30 23.72 -5.78
C GLU A 165 -1.02 24.43 -5.30
N LEU A 166 -0.27 23.90 -4.33
CA LEU A 166 0.99 24.51 -3.90
C LEU A 166 2.14 24.21 -4.89
N GLY A 167 2.11 24.86 -6.07
CA GLY A 167 3.23 25.12 -7.00
C GLY A 167 4.05 23.95 -7.57
N ASP A 168 4.06 23.82 -8.91
CA ASP A 168 4.98 23.06 -9.81
C ASP A 168 5.72 21.82 -9.25
N GLY A 169 4.97 20.99 -8.52
CA GLY A 169 5.46 19.83 -7.78
C GLY A 169 4.84 19.69 -6.38
N GLY A 170 3.57 20.08 -6.20
CA GLY A 170 2.90 20.18 -4.89
C GLY A 170 3.15 18.98 -4.00
N TYR A 171 4.02 19.14 -2.99
CA TYR A 171 4.66 18.07 -2.20
C TYR A 171 5.22 16.85 -2.97
N GLY A 172 5.01 16.72 -4.28
CA GLY A 172 5.63 15.77 -5.18
C GLY A 172 7.04 16.22 -5.51
N GLY A 173 8.01 15.62 -4.82
CA GLY A 173 9.43 15.95 -4.95
C GLY A 173 10.07 16.15 -3.58
N ASN A 174 11.00 17.10 -3.46
CA ASN A 174 11.74 17.35 -2.22
C ASN A 174 10.87 17.83 -1.05
N GLY A 175 9.74 18.51 -1.31
CA GLY A 175 8.85 19.05 -0.28
C GLY A 175 8.09 17.99 0.51
N GLY A 176 7.48 17.00 -0.17
CA GLY A 176 6.80 15.88 0.49
C GLY A 176 7.76 14.88 1.08
N VAL A 177 8.93 14.67 0.47
CA VAL A 177 10.02 13.89 1.11
C VAL A 177 10.44 14.54 2.43
N ARG A 178 10.56 15.86 2.47
CA ARG A 178 10.88 16.59 3.71
C ARG A 178 9.76 16.50 4.74
N LEU A 179 8.50 16.71 4.36
CA LEU A 179 7.36 16.55 5.28
C LEU A 179 7.30 15.13 5.85
N HIS A 180 7.48 14.13 4.99
CA HIS A 180 7.52 12.73 5.38
C HIS A 180 8.63 12.44 6.40
N GLN A 181 9.84 12.96 6.19
CA GLN A 181 10.95 12.83 7.15
C GLN A 181 10.63 13.51 8.49
N LEU A 182 9.99 14.68 8.46
CA LEU A 182 9.59 15.39 9.68
C LEU A 182 8.56 14.59 10.49
N LEU A 183 7.52 14.07 9.83
CA LEU A 183 6.49 13.23 10.44
C LEU A 183 7.08 11.93 10.99
N SER A 184 7.95 11.31 10.18
CA SER A 184 8.96 10.30 10.52
C SER A 184 9.51 10.43 11.94
N GLU A 185 10.27 11.52 12.10
CA GLU A 185 10.94 11.85 13.35
C GLU A 185 9.96 12.23 14.46
N THR A 186 8.86 12.93 14.15
CA THR A 186 7.82 13.26 15.15
C THR A 186 7.25 12.00 15.79
N GLN A 187 6.95 10.96 15.02
CA GLN A 187 6.42 9.69 15.52
C GLN A 187 7.44 8.91 16.34
N SER A 188 8.68 8.85 15.84
CA SER A 188 9.83 8.29 16.56
C SER A 188 10.03 8.95 17.93
N LEU A 189 9.89 10.27 18.01
CA LEU A 189 9.99 11.02 19.26
C LEU A 189 8.78 10.78 20.18
N LEU A 190 7.57 10.78 19.64
CA LEU A 190 6.34 10.53 20.43
C LEU A 190 6.30 9.12 21.01
N GLY A 191 6.85 8.12 20.31
CA GLY A 191 7.00 6.74 20.80
C GLY A 191 8.27 6.50 21.62
N GLY A 192 9.14 7.50 21.72
CA GLY A 192 10.42 7.40 22.42
C GLY A 192 10.29 7.43 23.94
N PHE A 193 11.24 6.80 24.63
CA PHE A 193 11.34 6.85 26.08
C PHE A 193 11.87 8.22 26.56
N CYS A 194 11.03 9.01 27.21
CA CYS A 194 11.38 10.27 27.87
C CYS A 194 11.54 10.04 29.38
N VAL A 195 12.72 10.33 29.93
CA VAL A 195 13.01 10.10 31.35
C VAL A 195 12.11 10.96 32.25
N GLY A 196 11.89 12.23 31.89
CA GLY A 196 11.04 13.15 32.65
C GLY A 196 9.60 12.67 32.84
N ASP A 197 9.06 11.91 31.88
CA ASP A 197 7.68 11.41 31.92
C ASP A 197 7.47 10.23 32.88
N PHE A 198 8.56 9.65 33.39
CA PHE A 198 8.56 8.55 34.37
C PHE A 198 9.25 8.93 35.69
N PHE A 199 10.20 9.88 35.66
CA PHE A 199 10.98 10.33 36.80
C PHE A 199 10.92 11.87 36.91
N PRO A 200 9.85 12.42 37.53
CA PRO A 200 9.71 13.86 37.70
C PRO A 200 10.94 14.47 38.39
N GLY A 201 11.46 15.58 37.86
CA GLY A 201 12.69 16.23 38.34
C GLY A 201 14.01 15.69 37.76
N MET A 202 13.97 14.63 36.95
CA MET A 202 15.13 14.12 36.21
C MET A 202 15.13 14.51 34.72
N GLU A 203 14.40 15.57 34.34
CA GLU A 203 14.29 15.99 32.93
C GLU A 203 15.63 16.44 32.33
N TRP A 204 16.61 16.80 33.17
CA TRP A 204 17.96 17.15 32.75
C TRP A 204 18.68 16.00 32.01
N ILE A 205 18.33 14.74 32.29
CA ILE A 205 18.89 13.57 31.59
C ILE A 205 18.47 13.57 30.12
N ASP A 206 17.23 13.96 29.82
CA ASP A 206 16.74 14.06 28.44
C ASP A 206 17.45 15.17 27.66
N ARG A 207 17.94 16.21 28.35
CA ARG A 207 18.80 17.25 27.74
C ARG A 207 20.19 16.71 27.45
N LEU A 208 20.83 16.01 28.40
CA LEU A 208 22.17 15.47 28.23
C LEU A 208 22.26 14.41 27.13
N ARG A 209 21.24 13.56 26.99
CA ARG A 209 21.19 12.54 25.92
C ARG A 209 20.80 13.10 24.54
N GLY A 210 20.56 14.41 24.44
CA GLY A 210 20.16 15.09 23.20
C GLY A 210 18.70 14.87 22.78
N PHE A 211 17.88 14.18 23.58
CA PHE A 211 16.48 13.91 23.25
C PHE A 211 15.65 15.20 23.22
N HIS A 212 15.84 16.08 24.20
CA HIS A 212 15.20 17.40 24.21
C HIS A 212 15.59 18.24 22.98
N GLY A 213 16.86 18.20 22.56
CA GLY A 213 17.33 18.92 21.38
C GLY A 213 16.69 18.42 20.08
N ARG A 214 16.46 17.11 19.95
CA ARG A 214 15.72 16.53 18.82
C ARG A 214 14.27 16.99 18.78
N ILE A 215 13.59 17.04 19.94
CA ILE A 215 12.22 17.54 20.05
C ILE A 215 12.14 19.01 19.61
N GLU A 216 13.03 19.87 20.12
CA GLU A 216 13.06 21.29 19.77
C GLU A 216 13.30 21.49 18.27
N LYS A 217 14.31 20.81 17.71
CA LYS A 217 14.61 20.88 16.28
C LYS A 217 13.43 20.44 15.41
N ASN A 218 12.81 19.29 15.74
CA ASN A 218 11.67 18.77 15.00
C ASN A 218 10.46 19.72 15.09
N PHE A 219 10.22 20.31 16.27
CA PHE A 219 9.17 21.33 16.44
C PHE A 219 9.42 22.57 15.58
N GLU A 220 10.63 23.12 15.58
CA GLU A 220 10.96 24.31 14.79
C GLU A 220 10.81 24.07 13.29
N GLU A 221 11.30 22.94 12.78
CA GLU A 221 11.19 22.58 11.36
C GLU A 221 9.73 22.33 10.95
N MET A 222 8.95 21.64 11.80
CA MET A 222 7.52 21.41 11.56
C MET A 222 6.71 22.71 11.64
N ASN A 223 6.99 23.56 12.63
CA ASN A 223 6.31 24.84 12.75
C ASN A 223 6.58 25.74 11.55
N THR A 224 7.84 25.83 11.10
CA THR A 224 8.22 26.58 9.90
C THR A 224 7.52 26.07 8.66
N PHE A 225 7.38 24.75 8.53
CA PHE A 225 6.66 24.13 7.45
C PHE A 225 5.19 24.55 7.43
N PHE A 226 4.47 24.39 8.55
CA PHE A 226 3.05 24.74 8.62
C PHE A 226 2.78 26.24 8.55
N ASP A 227 3.73 27.09 9.00
CA ASP A 227 3.69 28.52 8.73
C ASP A 227 3.72 28.81 7.23
N GLY A 228 4.58 28.12 6.47
CA GLY A 228 4.61 28.21 5.01
C GLY A 228 3.26 27.84 4.38
N VAL A 229 2.69 26.69 4.78
CA VAL A 229 1.38 26.21 4.31
C VAL A 229 0.28 27.21 4.56
N ILE A 230 0.15 27.68 5.81
CA ILE A 230 -0.89 28.62 6.21
C ILE A 230 -0.77 29.92 5.42
N ASN A 231 0.44 30.47 5.30
CA ASN A 231 0.69 31.71 4.57
C ASN A 231 0.35 31.59 3.08
N GLU A 232 0.60 30.44 2.46
CA GLU A 232 0.27 30.22 1.06
C GLU A 232 -1.25 30.15 0.84
N HIS A 233 -1.97 29.42 1.70
CA HIS A 233 -3.44 29.35 1.65
C HIS A 233 -4.11 30.70 1.91
N LEU A 234 -3.55 31.51 2.82
CA LEU A 234 -4.04 32.87 3.06
C LEU A 234 -3.89 33.74 1.80
N LYS A 235 -2.73 33.68 1.13
CA LYS A 235 -2.49 34.41 -0.13
C LYS A 235 -3.39 33.95 -1.27
N MET A 236 -3.66 32.65 -1.36
CA MET A 236 -4.59 32.11 -2.37
C MET A 236 -5.99 32.66 -2.13
N ARG A 237 -6.46 32.66 -0.89
CA ARG A 237 -7.77 33.23 -0.54
C ARG A 237 -7.86 34.71 -0.84
N GLU A 238 -6.82 35.51 -0.52
CA GLU A 238 -6.81 36.94 -0.86
C GLU A 238 -7.02 37.16 -2.37
N LYS A 239 -6.35 36.37 -3.21
CA LYS A 239 -6.53 36.42 -4.68
C LYS A 239 -7.93 35.98 -5.12
N GLU A 240 -8.52 34.97 -4.47
CA GLU A 240 -9.89 34.51 -4.75
C GLU A 240 -10.93 35.57 -4.36
N GLU A 241 -10.74 36.24 -3.22
CA GLU A 241 -11.57 37.37 -2.77
C GLU A 241 -11.45 38.58 -3.72
N GLU A 242 -10.23 38.90 -4.20
CA GLU A 242 -9.98 39.98 -5.17
C GLU A 242 -10.55 39.71 -6.56
N SER A 243 -10.56 38.45 -7.00
CA SER A 243 -11.08 38.05 -8.32
C SER A 243 -12.61 37.92 -8.37
N GLY A 244 -13.31 38.13 -7.25
CA GLY A 244 -14.77 37.98 -7.17
C GLY A 244 -15.26 36.54 -7.22
N ASN A 245 -14.34 35.56 -7.23
CA ASN A 245 -14.62 34.13 -7.19
C ASN A 245 -14.62 33.62 -5.75
N SER A 246 -15.30 34.32 -4.83
CA SER A 246 -15.38 33.88 -3.44
C SER A 246 -16.09 32.52 -3.38
N ILE A 247 -15.33 31.47 -3.10
CA ILE A 247 -15.85 30.11 -2.95
C ILE A 247 -16.87 30.09 -1.81
N SER A 248 -18.14 29.84 -2.16
CA SER A 248 -19.18 29.58 -1.18
C SER A 248 -18.85 28.28 -0.43
N GLY A 249 -19.28 28.15 0.84
CA GLY A 249 -18.87 27.07 1.76
C GLY A 249 -19.16 25.62 1.31
N GLU A 250 -19.63 25.39 0.09
CA GLU A 250 -19.87 24.07 -0.48
C GLU A 250 -18.71 23.52 -1.33
N GLU A 251 -17.73 24.36 -1.75
CA GLU A 251 -16.57 23.94 -2.58
C GLU A 251 -15.22 24.03 -1.83
N GLU A 252 -15.21 23.83 -0.51
CA GLU A 252 -13.95 23.86 0.25
C GLU A 252 -13.03 22.71 -0.17
N LYS A 253 -11.87 23.06 -0.75
CA LYS A 253 -10.92 22.15 -1.41
C LYS A 253 -10.24 21.16 -0.44
N ASP A 254 -9.79 21.66 0.72
CA ASP A 254 -8.94 20.92 1.67
C ASP A 254 -9.21 21.30 3.14
N LEU A 255 -8.56 20.61 4.07
CA LEU A 255 -8.76 20.84 5.51
C LEU A 255 -8.16 22.16 6.01
N VAL A 256 -7.08 22.67 5.41
CA VAL A 256 -6.51 23.99 5.76
C VAL A 256 -7.54 25.08 5.47
N HIS A 257 -8.20 25.05 4.32
CA HIS A 257 -9.21 26.02 3.95
C HIS A 257 -10.38 26.04 4.95
N VAL A 258 -10.85 24.86 5.38
CA VAL A 258 -11.88 24.70 6.42
C VAL A 258 -11.42 25.33 7.74
N LEU A 259 -10.23 24.96 8.21
CA LEU A 259 -9.69 25.43 9.48
C LEU A 259 -9.44 26.94 9.48
N LEU A 260 -8.97 27.52 8.38
CA LEU A 260 -8.77 28.96 8.24
C LEU A 260 -10.08 29.74 8.20
N ARG A 261 -11.15 29.18 7.61
CA ARG A 261 -12.51 29.77 7.73
C ARG A 261 -12.96 29.79 9.19
N LEU A 262 -12.85 28.65 9.89
CA LEU A 262 -13.25 28.55 11.29
C LEU A 262 -12.39 29.45 12.20
N HIS A 263 -11.10 29.57 11.91
CA HIS A 263 -10.18 30.51 12.57
C HIS A 263 -10.64 31.96 12.39
N LYS A 264 -10.90 32.41 11.14
CA LYS A 264 -11.40 33.77 10.85
C LYS A 264 -12.68 34.08 11.63
N ALA A 265 -13.64 33.15 11.65
CA ALA A 265 -14.87 33.30 12.44
C ALA A 265 -14.60 33.34 13.96
N ALA A 266 -13.69 32.51 14.46
CA ALA A 266 -13.33 32.46 15.87
C ALA A 266 -12.57 33.70 16.35
N VAL A 267 -11.75 34.33 15.49
CA VAL A 267 -11.08 35.60 15.78
C VAL A 267 -12.11 36.74 15.92
N LEU A 268 -13.14 36.75 15.08
CA LEU A 268 -14.18 37.79 15.11
C LEU A 268 -15.14 37.66 16.30
N HIS A 269 -15.53 36.43 16.65
CA HIS A 269 -16.59 36.18 17.63
C HIS A 269 -16.09 35.64 18.98
N GLY A 270 -14.79 35.44 19.14
CA GLY A 270 -14.20 34.81 20.32
C GLY A 270 -14.52 33.31 20.37
N GLY A 271 -13.69 32.50 19.73
CA GLY A 271 -13.84 31.04 19.68
C GLY A 271 -12.53 30.28 19.91
N PHE A 272 -12.63 28.97 20.10
CA PHE A 272 -11.50 28.07 20.36
C PHE A 272 -10.36 28.18 19.33
N LEU A 273 -10.70 28.29 18.05
CA LEU A 273 -9.71 28.40 16.97
C LEU A 273 -9.14 29.81 16.80
N SER A 274 -9.35 30.76 17.71
CA SER A 274 -8.79 32.12 17.60
C SER A 274 -7.25 32.14 17.65
N ASN A 275 -6.63 31.16 18.29
CA ASN A 275 -5.18 30.95 18.24
C ASN A 275 -4.81 30.11 17.02
N ILE A 276 -3.93 30.64 16.16
CA ILE A 276 -3.44 29.93 14.97
C ILE A 276 -2.66 28.66 15.31
N ASP A 277 -2.05 28.59 16.49
CA ASP A 277 -1.35 27.37 16.95
C ASP A 277 -2.33 26.19 17.09
N HIS A 278 -3.60 26.43 17.42
CA HIS A 278 -4.62 25.38 17.46
C HIS A 278 -4.93 24.82 16.06
N VAL A 279 -4.88 25.68 15.02
CA VAL A 279 -5.01 25.25 13.63
C VAL A 279 -3.82 24.35 13.26
N LYS A 280 -2.60 24.79 13.56
CA LYS A 280 -1.39 24.00 13.32
C LYS A 280 -1.41 22.67 14.07
N ALA A 281 -1.84 22.67 15.33
CA ALA A 281 -1.92 21.45 16.15
C ALA A 281 -2.87 20.40 15.55
N ILE A 282 -4.03 20.83 15.03
CA ILE A 282 -4.99 19.92 14.38
C ILE A 282 -4.43 19.42 13.04
N LEU A 283 -3.78 20.28 12.26
CA LEU A 283 -3.14 19.89 11.01
C LEU A 283 -2.08 18.82 11.26
N VAL A 284 -1.08 19.10 12.11
CA VAL A 284 -0.03 18.16 12.51
C VAL A 284 -0.61 16.80 12.92
N GLU A 285 -1.66 16.80 13.76
CA GLU A 285 -2.28 15.56 14.19
C GLU A 285 -2.94 14.78 13.05
N ALA A 286 -3.59 15.46 12.10
CA ALA A 286 -4.21 14.79 10.95
C ALA A 286 -3.18 14.01 10.12
N PHE A 287 -1.97 14.56 9.92
CA PHE A 287 -0.88 13.86 9.23
C PHE A 287 -0.37 12.65 10.00
N ILE A 288 0.03 12.88 11.25
CA ILE A 288 0.66 11.84 12.08
C ILE A 288 -0.28 10.66 12.26
N ALA A 289 -1.56 10.93 12.55
CA ALA A 289 -2.54 9.90 12.82
C ALA A 289 -3.02 9.19 11.56
N GLY A 290 -3.20 9.92 10.45
CA GLY A 290 -3.75 9.37 9.19
C GLY A 290 -2.77 8.51 8.40
N THR A 291 -1.50 8.91 8.34
CA THR A 291 -0.48 8.30 7.46
C THR A 291 0.03 6.96 7.99
N ASP A 292 0.52 6.94 9.23
CA ASP A 292 1.20 5.76 9.80
C ASP A 292 0.25 4.61 10.06
N THR A 293 -0.91 4.90 10.65
CA THR A 293 -1.85 3.86 11.06
C THR A 293 -2.41 3.13 9.84
N SER A 294 -2.76 3.87 8.77
CA SER A 294 -3.25 3.32 7.52
C SER A 294 -2.18 2.49 6.80
N SER A 295 -0.96 3.02 6.67
CA SER A 295 0.14 2.32 5.99
C SER A 295 0.58 1.05 6.73
N ALA A 296 0.65 1.08 8.07
CA ALA A 296 0.92 -0.09 8.89
C ALA A 296 -0.18 -1.15 8.71
N THR A 297 -1.45 -0.74 8.73
CA THR A 297 -2.60 -1.64 8.54
C THR A 297 -2.54 -2.35 7.18
N ILE A 298 -2.31 -1.61 6.09
CA ILE A 298 -2.20 -2.20 4.74
C ILE A 298 -1.01 -3.17 4.68
N THR A 299 0.14 -2.76 5.22
CA THR A 299 1.38 -3.57 5.21
C THR A 299 1.23 -4.87 6.00
N TRP A 300 0.65 -4.82 7.21
CA TRP A 300 0.39 -6.04 8.00
C TRP A 300 -0.65 -6.93 7.35
N THR A 301 -1.70 -6.35 6.76
CA THR A 301 -2.72 -7.13 6.05
C THR A 301 -2.12 -7.85 4.84
N MET A 302 -1.32 -7.16 4.03
CA MET A 302 -0.58 -7.80 2.93
C MET A 302 0.37 -8.88 3.44
N THR A 303 1.08 -8.64 4.55
CA THR A 303 1.95 -9.65 5.16
C THR A 303 1.18 -10.92 5.52
N GLU A 304 0.05 -10.80 6.20
CA GLU A 304 -0.77 -11.96 6.58
C GLU A 304 -1.37 -12.65 5.35
N LEU A 305 -1.79 -11.91 4.32
CA LEU A 305 -2.30 -12.50 3.08
C LEU A 305 -1.24 -13.30 2.32
N ILE A 306 0.01 -12.84 2.29
CA ILE A 306 1.11 -13.59 1.67
C ILE A 306 1.42 -14.87 2.44
N ARG A 307 1.30 -14.83 3.77
CA ARG A 307 1.50 -16.00 4.63
C ARG A 307 0.31 -16.95 4.64
N ASN A 308 -0.85 -16.52 4.17
CA ASN A 308 -2.10 -17.30 4.16
C ASN A 308 -2.72 -17.38 2.74
N PRO A 309 -2.16 -18.20 1.82
CA PRO A 309 -2.64 -18.30 0.45
C PRO A 309 -4.12 -18.68 0.31
N ARG A 310 -4.66 -19.46 1.26
CA ARG A 310 -6.07 -19.83 1.33
C ARG A 310 -6.96 -18.58 1.42
N VAL A 311 -6.64 -17.69 2.36
CA VAL A 311 -7.37 -16.44 2.59
C VAL A 311 -7.21 -15.52 1.39
N ARG A 312 -5.98 -15.38 0.88
CA ARG A 312 -5.68 -14.55 -0.29
C ARG A 312 -6.48 -14.95 -1.52
N LYS A 313 -6.56 -16.25 -1.82
CA LYS A 313 -7.32 -16.76 -2.97
C LYS A 313 -8.82 -16.46 -2.85
N LYS A 314 -9.42 -16.74 -1.68
CA LYS A 314 -10.84 -16.44 -1.42
C LYS A 314 -11.15 -14.94 -1.58
N LEU A 315 -10.23 -14.07 -1.12
CA LEU A 315 -10.37 -12.63 -1.31
C LEU A 315 -10.24 -12.21 -2.79
N GLN A 316 -9.26 -12.76 -3.51
CA GLN A 316 -9.12 -12.51 -4.96
C GLN A 316 -10.36 -12.95 -5.74
N GLU A 317 -11.01 -14.05 -5.36
CA GLU A 317 -12.27 -14.50 -5.96
C GLU A 317 -13.42 -13.50 -5.74
N GLU A 318 -13.56 -12.95 -4.54
CA GLU A 318 -14.54 -11.87 -4.25
C GLU A 318 -14.28 -10.64 -5.13
N LEU A 319 -13.03 -10.18 -5.21
CA LEU A 319 -12.64 -9.00 -5.99
C LEU A 319 -12.87 -9.19 -7.50
N GLN A 320 -12.60 -10.39 -8.03
CA GLN A 320 -12.90 -10.73 -9.41
C GLN A 320 -14.40 -10.75 -9.71
N GLN A 321 -15.23 -11.20 -8.77
CA GLN A 321 -16.68 -11.18 -8.93
C GLN A 321 -17.22 -9.75 -8.94
N ALA A 322 -16.75 -8.89 -8.04
CA ALA A 322 -17.15 -7.49 -7.97
C ALA A 322 -16.89 -6.73 -9.28
N THR A 323 -15.76 -7.03 -9.93
CA THR A 323 -15.37 -6.40 -11.19
C THR A 323 -15.92 -7.08 -12.45
N LYS A 324 -16.83 -8.05 -12.31
CA LYS A 324 -17.34 -8.90 -13.41
C LYS A 324 -16.20 -9.51 -14.24
N LYS A 325 -15.10 -9.88 -13.57
CA LYS A 325 -13.86 -10.42 -14.16
C LYS A 325 -13.13 -9.46 -15.12
N ASN A 326 -13.38 -8.15 -15.03
CA ASN A 326 -12.60 -7.16 -15.77
C ASN A 326 -11.35 -6.76 -14.99
N SER A 327 -10.24 -7.45 -15.28
CA SER A 327 -8.93 -7.20 -14.66
C SER A 327 -8.28 -5.86 -15.04
N HIS A 328 -8.80 -5.16 -16.05
CA HIS A 328 -8.26 -3.86 -16.48
C HIS A 328 -8.86 -2.68 -15.72
N ARG A 329 -9.98 -2.88 -15.01
CA ARG A 329 -10.66 -1.84 -14.25
C ARG A 329 -10.25 -1.88 -12.79
N LEU A 330 -9.95 -0.72 -12.22
CA LEU A 330 -9.79 -0.54 -10.78
C LEU A 330 -11.14 -0.68 -10.05
N ILE A 331 -11.09 -1.17 -8.82
CA ILE A 331 -12.22 -1.19 -7.90
C ILE A 331 -12.46 0.22 -7.39
N GLN A 332 -13.71 0.68 -7.45
CA GLN A 332 -14.13 2.01 -7.01
C GLN A 332 -14.64 1.98 -5.56
N GLU A 333 -14.65 3.14 -4.91
CA GLU A 333 -15.11 3.27 -3.52
C GLU A 333 -16.55 2.82 -3.31
N SER A 334 -17.43 3.10 -4.27
CA SER A 334 -18.85 2.69 -4.25
C SER A 334 -19.05 1.17 -4.22
N GLU A 335 -18.02 0.39 -4.52
CA GLU A 335 -18.07 -1.07 -4.56
C GLU A 335 -17.58 -1.71 -3.26
N LEU A 336 -16.83 -0.96 -2.44
CA LEU A 336 -16.23 -1.44 -1.19
C LEU A 336 -17.27 -1.92 -0.18
N GLU A 337 -18.45 -1.30 -0.18
CA GLU A 337 -19.54 -1.69 0.71
C GLU A 337 -19.95 -3.16 0.53
N LYS A 338 -19.80 -3.70 -0.68
CA LYS A 338 -20.20 -5.07 -1.04
C LYS A 338 -19.09 -6.11 -0.83
N LEU A 339 -17.86 -5.68 -0.52
CA LEU A 339 -16.71 -6.56 -0.32
C LEU A 339 -16.65 -7.04 1.13
N GLU A 340 -17.56 -7.95 1.49
CA GLU A 340 -17.71 -8.41 2.87
C GLU A 340 -16.49 -9.19 3.36
N TYR A 341 -15.94 -10.08 2.53
CA TYR A 341 -14.76 -10.85 2.90
C TYR A 341 -13.52 -9.96 3.03
N LEU A 342 -13.35 -8.93 2.19
CA LEU A 342 -12.32 -7.90 2.39
C LEU A 342 -12.42 -7.25 3.79
N LYS A 343 -13.63 -6.87 4.21
CA LYS A 343 -13.86 -6.29 5.54
C LYS A 343 -13.49 -7.27 6.66
N GLN A 344 -13.84 -8.55 6.51
CA GLN A 344 -13.45 -9.60 7.46
C GLN A 344 -11.92 -9.77 7.53
N VAL A 345 -11.23 -9.74 6.38
CA VAL A 345 -9.75 -9.79 6.31
C VAL A 345 -9.14 -8.61 7.07
N ILE A 346 -9.66 -7.39 6.88
CA ILE A 346 -9.15 -6.21 7.56
C ILE A 346 -9.45 -6.26 9.06
N LYS A 347 -10.65 -6.67 9.48
CA LYS A 347 -11.00 -6.90 10.89
C LYS A 347 -10.03 -7.87 11.55
N GLU A 348 -9.71 -8.98 10.90
CA GLU A 348 -8.77 -9.99 11.43
C GLU A 348 -7.34 -9.47 11.50
N SER A 349 -6.92 -8.69 10.50
CA SER A 349 -5.61 -8.03 10.50
C SER A 349 -5.49 -7.03 11.66
N LEU A 350 -6.49 -6.17 11.85
CA LEU A 350 -6.54 -5.21 12.96
C LEU A 350 -6.64 -5.91 14.33
N ARG A 351 -7.26 -7.08 14.40
CA ARG A 351 -7.32 -7.90 15.63
C ARG A 351 -5.93 -8.41 16.00
N LEU A 352 -5.18 -9.00 15.07
CA LEU A 352 -3.86 -9.56 15.34
C LEU A 352 -2.75 -8.50 15.41
N LYS A 353 -2.87 -7.45 14.61
CA LYS A 353 -1.86 -6.39 14.42
C LYS A 353 -2.50 -5.00 14.51
N PRO A 354 -3.09 -4.63 15.67
CA PRO A 354 -3.61 -3.28 15.86
C PRO A 354 -2.46 -2.27 15.72
N PRO A 355 -2.62 -1.19 14.94
CA PRO A 355 -1.55 -0.21 14.76
C PRO A 355 -1.06 0.38 16.09
N ALA A 356 -1.96 0.65 17.04
CA ALA A 356 -1.62 1.11 18.39
C ALA A 356 -1.97 0.02 19.44
N PRO A 357 -1.10 -0.96 19.70
CA PRO A 357 -1.42 -2.14 20.53
C PRO A 357 -1.70 -1.83 22.01
N LEU A 358 -1.26 -0.67 22.49
CA LEU A 358 -1.49 -0.17 23.85
C LEU A 358 -2.47 1.00 23.92
N LEU A 359 -3.09 1.33 22.78
CA LEU A 359 -3.78 2.59 22.56
C LEU A 359 -2.92 3.81 22.97
N LEU A 360 -3.52 4.98 23.03
CA LEU A 360 -2.89 6.14 23.67
C LEU A 360 -3.18 6.09 25.18
N PRO A 361 -2.23 6.48 26.05
CA PRO A 361 -2.42 6.40 27.49
C PRO A 361 -3.59 7.30 27.93
N HIS A 362 -4.42 6.77 28.81
CA HIS A 362 -5.48 7.48 29.50
C HIS A 362 -4.97 7.95 30.87
N GLU A 363 -5.70 8.88 31.47
CA GLU A 363 -5.50 9.28 32.86
C GLU A 363 -6.86 9.48 33.50
N THR A 364 -7.05 8.94 34.70
CA THR A 364 -8.30 9.12 35.45
C THR A 364 -8.43 10.57 35.91
N ILE A 365 -9.58 11.21 35.74
CA ILE A 365 -9.79 12.60 36.21
C ILE A 365 -10.36 12.68 37.64
N GLN A 366 -10.86 11.57 38.17
CA GLN A 366 -11.39 11.45 39.53
C GLN A 366 -11.22 10.01 40.01
N ALA A 367 -11.34 9.78 41.32
CA ALA A 367 -11.32 8.42 41.85
C ALA A 367 -12.58 7.63 41.44
N CYS A 368 -12.44 6.33 41.23
CA CYS A 368 -13.55 5.42 40.92
C CYS A 368 -13.25 4.00 41.40
N GLU A 369 -14.24 3.13 41.39
CA GLU A 369 -14.08 1.72 41.71
C GLU A 369 -14.19 0.88 40.42
N ILE A 370 -13.25 -0.03 40.19
CA ILE A 370 -13.25 -0.98 39.08
C ILE A 370 -13.00 -2.37 39.66
N GLN A 371 -13.89 -3.32 39.40
CA GLN A 371 -13.74 -4.70 39.89
C GLN A 371 -13.49 -4.81 41.40
N GLY A 372 -14.07 -3.91 42.22
CA GLY A 372 -13.86 -3.85 43.66
C GLY A 372 -12.61 -3.08 44.12
N TYR A 373 -11.79 -2.58 43.19
CA TYR A 373 -10.58 -1.82 43.50
C TYR A 373 -10.80 -0.32 43.35
N ILE A 374 -10.36 0.45 44.34
CA ILE A 374 -10.35 1.92 44.27
C ILE A 374 -9.19 2.37 43.39
N ILE A 375 -9.50 3.01 42.26
CA ILE A 375 -8.54 3.66 41.37
C ILE A 375 -8.52 5.15 41.70
N PRO A 376 -7.41 5.71 42.21
CA PRO A 376 -7.29 7.14 42.51
C PRO A 376 -7.36 8.03 41.27
N ALA A 377 -7.70 9.30 41.48
CA ALA A 377 -7.56 10.33 40.46
C ALA A 377 -6.09 10.46 39.98
N TYR A 378 -5.93 10.90 38.74
CA TYR A 378 -4.64 11.08 38.07
C TYR A 378 -3.79 9.80 37.93
N THR A 379 -4.41 8.63 38.01
CA THR A 379 -3.76 7.35 37.68
C THR A 379 -3.62 7.22 36.16
N ARG A 380 -2.41 6.92 35.67
CA ARG A 380 -2.17 6.62 34.25
C ARG A 380 -2.76 5.25 33.92
N VAL A 381 -3.41 5.12 32.77
CA VAL A 381 -4.08 3.88 32.36
C VAL A 381 -3.65 3.50 30.95
N ILE A 382 -3.26 2.26 30.76
CA ILE A 382 -2.91 1.66 29.47
C ILE A 382 -3.94 0.57 29.15
N PHE A 383 -4.58 0.68 27.99
CA PHE A 383 -5.46 -0.37 27.47
C PHE A 383 -4.66 -1.24 26.51
N ASN A 384 -4.41 -2.48 26.89
CA ASN A 384 -3.66 -3.42 26.07
C ASN A 384 -4.58 -4.05 25.02
N ALA A 385 -4.91 -3.28 23.99
CA ALA A 385 -5.77 -3.71 22.89
C ALA A 385 -5.26 -5.01 22.24
N ALA A 386 -3.94 -5.20 22.15
CA ALA A 386 -3.35 -6.43 21.62
C ALA A 386 -3.59 -7.66 22.53
N ALA A 387 -3.61 -7.49 23.86
CA ALA A 387 -4.00 -8.58 24.77
C ALA A 387 -5.48 -8.92 24.61
N ILE A 388 -6.35 -7.89 24.65
CA ILE A 388 -7.80 -8.04 24.55
C ILE A 388 -8.20 -8.74 23.24
N SER A 389 -7.59 -8.33 22.12
CA SER A 389 -7.88 -8.86 20.80
C SER A 389 -7.33 -10.27 20.55
N THR A 390 -6.48 -10.79 21.45
CA THR A 390 -5.88 -12.13 21.35
C THR A 390 -6.12 -12.99 22.60
N ASP A 391 -7.09 -12.62 23.43
CA ASP A 391 -7.46 -13.39 24.62
C ASP A 391 -8.07 -14.75 24.21
N PRO A 392 -7.46 -15.89 24.62
CA PRO A 392 -7.98 -17.22 24.31
C PRO A 392 -9.35 -17.52 24.93
N ASN A 393 -9.79 -16.77 25.94
CA ASN A 393 -11.12 -16.93 26.54
C ASN A 393 -12.22 -16.28 25.67
N VAL A 394 -11.85 -15.36 24.79
CA VAL A 394 -12.77 -14.60 23.93
C VAL A 394 -12.67 -15.05 22.47
N TRP A 395 -11.46 -15.37 22.01
CA TRP A 395 -11.17 -15.69 20.61
C TRP A 395 -10.68 -17.13 20.45
N GLU A 396 -11.44 -17.93 19.70
CA GLU A 396 -11.01 -19.28 19.30
C GLU A 396 -9.75 -19.20 18.42
N LYS A 397 -8.73 -20.01 18.71
CA LYS A 397 -7.42 -20.00 18.02
C LYS A 397 -6.91 -18.57 17.84
N PRO A 398 -6.63 -17.86 18.95
CA PRO A 398 -6.52 -16.40 18.96
C PRO A 398 -5.34 -15.87 18.14
N LEU A 399 -4.34 -16.69 17.83
CA LEU A 399 -3.15 -16.30 17.09
C LEU A 399 -3.19 -16.72 15.60
N GLU A 400 -4.20 -17.47 15.17
CA GLU A 400 -4.37 -17.83 13.75
C GLU A 400 -5.06 -16.69 12.99
N PHE A 401 -4.55 -16.38 11.80
CA PHE A 401 -5.19 -15.43 10.86
C PHE A 401 -6.37 -16.12 10.16
N TRP A 402 -7.56 -15.94 10.72
CA TRP A 402 -8.77 -16.64 10.30
C TRP A 402 -9.96 -15.67 10.12
N PRO A 403 -10.05 -14.96 8.98
CA PRO A 403 -11.11 -13.97 8.74
C PRO A 403 -12.53 -14.52 8.84
N GLU A 404 -12.75 -15.80 8.50
CA GLU A 404 -14.08 -16.42 8.60
C GLU A 404 -14.65 -16.44 10.03
N ARG A 405 -13.85 -16.16 11.06
CA ARG A 405 -14.37 -15.96 12.41
C ARG A 405 -15.35 -14.80 12.54
N PHE A 406 -15.39 -13.90 11.57
CA PHE A 406 -16.33 -12.78 11.49
C PHE A 406 -17.55 -13.08 10.60
N GLU A 407 -17.59 -14.23 9.93
CA GLU A 407 -18.70 -14.60 9.07
C GLU A 407 -19.97 -14.83 9.91
N GLY A 408 -21.03 -14.08 9.60
CA GLY A 408 -22.30 -14.14 10.33
C GLY A 408 -22.26 -13.55 11.75
N ARG A 409 -21.20 -12.81 12.12
CA ARG A 409 -21.09 -12.09 13.40
C ARG A 409 -21.07 -10.58 13.18
N ASP A 410 -21.78 -9.85 14.04
CA ASP A 410 -21.86 -8.39 14.00
C ASP A 410 -20.72 -7.65 14.73
N VAL A 411 -19.70 -8.37 15.19
CA VAL A 411 -18.54 -7.77 15.90
C VAL A 411 -17.84 -6.75 15.00
N ASP A 412 -17.66 -5.53 15.50
CA ASP A 412 -17.07 -4.42 14.75
C ASP A 412 -16.13 -3.58 15.62
N PHE A 413 -15.13 -2.97 15.00
CA PHE A 413 -14.15 -2.08 15.66
C PHE A 413 -14.69 -0.66 15.86
N LYS A 414 -15.99 -0.44 15.67
CA LYS A 414 -16.67 0.86 15.86
C LYS A 414 -16.81 1.25 17.34
N GLY A 415 -16.26 0.46 18.26
CA GLY A 415 -16.13 0.78 19.68
C GLY A 415 -17.33 0.38 20.53
N HIS A 416 -18.19 -0.50 20.02
CA HIS A 416 -19.28 -1.12 20.80
C HIS A 416 -18.95 -2.57 21.20
N ASP A 417 -18.06 -3.23 20.46
CA ASP A 417 -17.57 -4.58 20.78
C ASP A 417 -16.20 -4.50 21.44
N PHE A 418 -16.17 -4.74 22.76
CA PHE A 418 -14.98 -4.53 23.58
C PHE A 418 -13.90 -5.60 23.39
N GLU A 419 -14.21 -6.70 22.71
CA GLU A 419 -13.24 -7.69 22.26
C GLU A 419 -12.37 -7.22 21.08
N LEU A 420 -12.76 -6.15 20.36
CA LEU A 420 -12.07 -5.64 19.18
C LEU A 420 -11.92 -4.11 19.24
N LEU A 421 -10.80 -3.64 19.82
CA LEU A 421 -10.57 -2.22 20.11
C LEU A 421 -9.40 -1.56 19.33
N PRO A 422 -9.16 -1.83 18.03
CA PRO A 422 -8.02 -1.22 17.31
C PRO A 422 -8.13 0.31 17.17
N PHE A 423 -9.33 0.87 17.32
CA PHE A 423 -9.62 2.30 17.30
C PHE A 423 -10.00 2.88 18.68
N GLY A 424 -9.86 2.07 19.75
CA GLY A 424 -10.36 2.39 21.08
C GLY A 424 -11.89 2.48 21.17
N SER A 425 -12.40 2.96 22.30
CA SER A 425 -13.83 3.15 22.56
C SER A 425 -14.09 4.41 23.40
N GLY A 426 -15.36 4.67 23.70
CA GLY A 426 -15.81 5.80 24.53
C GLY A 426 -15.54 7.16 23.91
N ARG A 427 -15.42 8.18 24.77
CA ARG A 427 -15.17 9.59 24.40
C ARG A 427 -13.91 9.78 23.55
N ARG A 428 -12.90 8.94 23.76
CA ARG A 428 -11.59 9.04 23.09
C ARG A 428 -11.44 8.09 21.90
N LYS A 429 -12.51 7.41 21.47
CA LYS A 429 -12.54 6.60 20.23
C LYS A 429 -12.01 7.39 19.04
N CYS A 430 -11.25 6.75 18.15
CA CYS A 430 -10.69 7.42 16.97
C CYS A 430 -11.76 8.21 16.17
N PRO A 431 -11.52 9.48 15.83
CA PRO A 431 -12.44 10.24 14.97
C PRO A 431 -12.26 9.87 13.48
N GLY A 432 -11.09 9.34 13.10
CA GLY A 432 -10.69 9.10 11.71
C GLY A 432 -11.06 7.74 11.15
N ILE A 433 -11.92 6.95 11.82
CA ILE A 433 -12.26 5.57 11.39
C ILE A 433 -12.75 5.57 9.95
N ASN A 434 -13.73 6.40 9.62
CA ASN A 434 -14.32 6.44 8.26
C ASN A 434 -13.33 6.90 7.20
N PHE A 435 -12.39 7.80 7.55
CA PHE A 435 -11.36 8.26 6.63
C PHE A 435 -10.31 7.18 6.38
N ALA A 436 -9.82 6.53 7.44
CA ALA A 436 -8.81 5.49 7.36
C ALA A 436 -9.31 4.23 6.63
N MET A 437 -10.53 3.78 6.93
CA MET A 437 -11.04 2.52 6.37
C MET A 437 -11.19 2.56 4.85
N VAL A 438 -11.64 3.68 4.27
CA VAL A 438 -11.72 3.81 2.81
C VAL A 438 -10.33 3.73 2.16
N ILE A 439 -9.31 4.34 2.78
CA ILE A 439 -7.92 4.29 2.28
C ILE A 439 -7.39 2.85 2.31
N VAL A 440 -7.58 2.16 3.44
CA VAL A 440 -7.13 0.78 3.65
C VAL A 440 -7.82 -0.18 2.69
N GLU A 441 -9.15 -0.10 2.60
CA GLU A 441 -9.98 -0.95 1.74
C GLU A 441 -9.65 -0.75 0.26
N LEU A 442 -9.59 0.50 -0.21
CA LEU A 442 -9.34 0.82 -1.61
C LEU A 442 -7.94 0.37 -2.06
N ALA A 443 -6.93 0.56 -1.21
CA ALA A 443 -5.57 0.09 -1.48
C ALA A 443 -5.52 -1.43 -1.55
N LEU A 444 -6.01 -2.14 -0.53
CA LEU A 444 -5.97 -3.61 -0.49
C LEU A 444 -6.76 -4.24 -1.64
N ALA A 445 -7.96 -3.74 -1.92
CA ALA A 445 -8.80 -4.21 -3.00
C ALA A 445 -8.06 -4.14 -4.34
N ASN A 446 -7.46 -2.99 -4.66
CA ASN A 446 -6.77 -2.80 -5.94
C ASN A 446 -5.42 -3.52 -6.00
N LEU A 447 -4.65 -3.59 -4.91
CA LEU A 447 -3.41 -4.37 -4.87
C LEU A 447 -3.65 -5.85 -5.17
N LEU A 448 -4.72 -6.43 -4.60
CA LEU A 448 -5.03 -7.86 -4.75
C LEU A 448 -5.79 -8.17 -6.04
N HIS A 449 -6.58 -7.21 -6.55
CA HIS A 449 -7.27 -7.33 -7.82
C HIS A 449 -6.30 -7.23 -9.01
N CYS A 450 -5.42 -6.23 -9.00
CA CYS A 450 -4.53 -5.94 -10.13
C CYS A 450 -3.30 -6.85 -10.21
N PHE A 451 -2.89 -7.48 -9.11
CA PHE A 451 -1.64 -8.25 -9.06
C PHE A 451 -1.81 -9.59 -8.34
N ASP A 452 -1.12 -10.61 -8.86
CA ASP A 452 -0.73 -11.76 -8.07
C ASP A 452 0.65 -11.49 -7.45
N TRP A 453 0.80 -11.88 -6.18
CA TRP A 453 1.96 -11.50 -5.38
C TRP A 453 2.82 -12.71 -5.05
N SER A 454 4.13 -12.57 -5.24
CA SER A 454 5.11 -13.59 -4.92
C SER A 454 6.27 -13.02 -4.11
N ILE A 455 6.91 -13.86 -3.31
CA ILE A 455 8.03 -13.48 -2.47
C ILE A 455 9.32 -13.55 -3.32
N PRO A 456 10.21 -12.55 -3.25
CA PRO A 456 11.44 -12.53 -4.05
C PRO A 456 12.45 -13.60 -3.61
N ASN A 457 13.45 -13.84 -4.47
CA ASN A 457 14.68 -14.57 -4.16
C ASN A 457 14.50 -16.02 -3.66
N GLY A 458 13.39 -16.68 -3.99
CA GLY A 458 13.14 -18.07 -3.56
C GLY A 458 12.85 -18.23 -2.07
N MET A 459 12.62 -17.12 -1.35
CA MET A 459 12.16 -17.13 0.04
C MET A 459 10.75 -17.73 0.13
N LYS A 460 10.46 -18.36 1.26
CA LYS A 460 9.13 -18.88 1.59
C LYS A 460 8.37 -17.93 2.49
N ALA A 461 7.07 -18.19 2.66
CA ALA A 461 6.21 -17.40 3.52
C ALA A 461 6.65 -17.41 4.99
N GLU A 462 7.29 -18.50 5.43
CA GLU A 462 7.80 -18.65 6.79
C GLU A 462 9.05 -17.80 7.05
N ASP A 463 9.76 -17.39 6.00
CA ASP A 463 10.98 -16.58 6.08
C ASP A 463 10.65 -15.08 6.26
N ILE A 464 9.39 -14.68 6.12
CA ILE A 464 8.98 -13.27 6.30
C ILE A 464 9.09 -12.89 7.78
N ASN A 465 9.93 -11.90 8.07
CA ASN A 465 10.09 -11.38 9.41
C ASN A 465 8.78 -10.76 9.94
N MET A 466 8.31 -11.24 11.10
CA MET A 466 7.09 -10.80 11.79
C MET A 466 7.37 -9.90 12.99
N GLU A 467 8.62 -9.45 13.17
CA GLU A 467 8.99 -8.52 14.21
C GLU A 467 8.46 -7.10 13.94
N GLU A 468 8.18 -6.44 15.05
CA GLU A 468 7.61 -5.10 15.08
C GLU A 468 8.71 -4.07 15.32
N ALA A 469 8.62 -2.92 14.65
CA ALA A 469 9.46 -1.76 14.87
C ALA A 469 9.09 -1.05 16.18
N ILE A 470 9.99 -0.17 16.65
CA ILE A 470 9.75 0.68 17.83
C ILE A 470 8.89 1.87 17.40
N GLY A 471 7.87 2.19 18.20
CA GLY A 471 7.05 3.39 17.99
C GLY A 471 5.67 3.32 18.64
N ILE A 472 4.90 4.40 18.51
CA ILE A 472 3.46 4.41 18.85
C ILE A 472 2.70 3.47 17.91
N THR A 473 2.99 3.59 16.62
CA THR A 473 2.44 2.73 15.58
C THR A 473 3.35 1.52 15.38
N THR A 474 2.73 0.34 15.36
CA THR A 474 3.42 -0.94 15.19
C THR A 474 3.67 -1.19 13.70
N HIS A 475 4.78 -0.68 13.18
CA HIS A 475 5.25 -1.02 11.83
C HIS A 475 5.99 -2.36 11.82
N LYS A 476 6.18 -2.94 10.64
CA LYS A 476 7.13 -4.04 10.48
C LYS A 476 8.54 -3.52 10.72
N LYS A 477 9.37 -4.30 11.43
CA LYS A 477 10.79 -3.99 11.62
C LYS A 477 11.56 -4.07 10.30
N GLU A 478 11.26 -5.07 9.48
CA GLU A 478 11.82 -5.25 8.15
C GLU A 478 10.74 -4.99 7.10
N ALA A 479 11.11 -4.26 6.05
CA ALA A 479 10.21 -3.89 4.98
C ALA A 479 9.66 -5.12 4.25
N LEU A 480 8.37 -5.09 3.89
CA LEU A 480 7.74 -6.12 3.08
C LEU A 480 8.05 -5.87 1.60
N CYS A 481 8.98 -6.63 1.03
CA CYS A 481 9.33 -6.57 -0.39
C CYS A 481 8.72 -7.75 -1.15
N LEU A 482 7.94 -7.47 -2.20
CA LEU A 482 7.23 -8.49 -3.00
C LEU A 482 7.40 -8.25 -4.50
N ILE A 483 7.26 -9.32 -5.29
CA ILE A 483 7.17 -9.25 -6.74
C ILE A 483 5.70 -9.20 -7.14
N ALA A 484 5.29 -8.13 -7.83
CA ALA A 484 3.97 -7.95 -8.37
C ALA A 484 3.90 -8.55 -9.78
N LYS A 485 3.03 -9.53 -9.98
CA LYS A 485 2.72 -10.09 -11.30
C LYS A 485 1.37 -9.55 -11.74
N PRO A 486 1.29 -8.69 -12.77
CA PRO A 486 0.02 -8.16 -13.21
C PRO A 486 -0.97 -9.28 -13.55
N ASN A 487 -2.17 -9.20 -13.00
CA ASN A 487 -3.23 -10.18 -13.19
C ASN A 487 -3.92 -9.95 -14.55
N PHE A 488 -3.14 -9.97 -15.64
CA PHE A 488 -3.68 -9.85 -17.00
C PHE A 488 -4.17 -11.23 -17.45
N SER A 489 -5.45 -11.48 -17.21
CA SER A 489 -6.15 -12.64 -17.75
C SER A 489 -6.16 -12.59 -19.29
N LEU A 490 -5.55 -13.61 -19.91
CA LEU A 490 -5.79 -14.13 -21.28
C LEU A 490 -5.58 -13.22 -22.50
N MET A 491 -5.47 -11.89 -22.38
CA MET A 491 -5.24 -11.04 -23.55
C MET A 491 -3.84 -11.23 -24.12
N LEU A 492 -2.83 -11.50 -23.29
CA LEU A 492 -1.49 -11.84 -23.77
C LEU A 492 -1.50 -13.18 -24.52
N THR A 493 -2.15 -14.23 -23.99
CA THR A 493 -2.27 -15.50 -24.71
C THR A 493 -3.09 -15.34 -25.98
N PHE A 494 -4.11 -14.48 -26.01
CA PHE A 494 -4.91 -14.22 -27.20
C PHE A 494 -4.16 -13.37 -28.23
N VAL A 495 -3.39 -12.36 -27.80
CA VAL A 495 -2.54 -11.54 -28.66
C VAL A 495 -1.38 -12.37 -29.18
N PHE A 496 -0.69 -13.16 -28.35
CA PHE A 496 0.33 -14.12 -28.80
C PHE A 496 -0.26 -15.15 -29.76
N TRP A 497 -1.45 -15.68 -29.48
CA TRP A 497 -2.15 -16.61 -30.37
C TRP A 497 -2.56 -15.94 -31.70
N LEU A 498 -3.10 -14.72 -31.67
CA LEU A 498 -3.50 -13.95 -32.84
C LEU A 498 -2.29 -13.52 -33.67
N SER A 499 -1.20 -13.09 -33.02
CA SER A 499 0.08 -12.78 -33.65
C SER A 499 0.68 -14.03 -34.30
N PHE A 500 0.64 -15.18 -33.65
CA PHE A 500 1.09 -16.46 -34.20
C PHE A 500 0.25 -16.88 -35.43
N GLN A 501 -1.08 -16.75 -35.35
CA GLN A 501 -1.97 -17.01 -36.49
C GLN A 501 -1.74 -16.04 -37.65
N LEU A 502 -1.48 -14.76 -37.38
CA LEU A 502 -1.16 -13.76 -38.40
C LEU A 502 0.21 -14.01 -39.04
N ILE A 503 1.18 -14.51 -38.28
CA ILE A 503 2.49 -14.93 -38.81
C ILE A 503 2.32 -16.15 -39.72
N GLU A 504 1.56 -17.18 -39.33
CA GLU A 504 1.28 -18.32 -40.20
C GLU A 504 0.57 -17.90 -41.49
N LEU A 505 -0.41 -16.99 -41.41
CA LEU A 505 -1.14 -16.48 -42.57
C LEU A 505 -0.20 -15.72 -43.53
N ARG A 506 0.68 -14.89 -42.98
CA ARG A 506 1.67 -14.14 -43.78
C ARG A 506 2.72 -15.05 -44.40
N MET A 507 3.17 -16.09 -43.69
CA MET A 507 4.08 -17.10 -44.24
C MET A 507 3.43 -17.92 -45.36
N ALA A 508 2.14 -18.25 -45.24
CA ALA A 508 1.40 -18.92 -46.30
C ALA A 508 1.27 -18.06 -47.57
N ILE A 509 0.98 -16.76 -47.42
CA ILE A 509 0.91 -15.81 -48.55
C ILE A 509 2.29 -15.61 -49.19
N ILE A 510 3.36 -15.53 -48.40
CA ILE A 510 4.74 -15.43 -48.91
C ILE A 510 5.13 -16.70 -49.68
N LEU A 511 4.77 -17.89 -49.18
CA LEU A 511 4.96 -19.15 -49.90
C LEU A 511 4.16 -19.20 -51.20
N GLU A 512 2.96 -18.62 -51.24
CA GLU A 512 2.11 -18.51 -52.44
C GLU A 512 2.71 -17.55 -53.49
N ILE A 513 3.37 -16.47 -53.05
CA ILE A 513 4.05 -15.50 -53.94
C ILE A 513 5.39 -16.06 -54.46
N ILE A 514 6.08 -16.89 -53.66
CA ILE A 514 7.35 -17.52 -54.04
C ILE A 514 7.11 -18.75 -54.94
N CYS A 515 6.03 -19.50 -54.71
CA CYS A 515 5.64 -20.66 -55.51
C CYS A 515 4.64 -20.27 -56.61
N ASP A 516 5.07 -19.39 -57.51
CA ASP A 516 4.40 -19.24 -58.80
C ASP A 516 4.69 -20.50 -59.65
N THR A 517 3.93 -21.58 -59.43
CA THR A 517 3.93 -22.76 -60.33
C THR A 517 2.75 -23.71 -60.10
N SER A 518 1.91 -23.80 -61.14
CA SER A 518 0.83 -24.78 -61.45
C SER A 518 -0.53 -24.67 -60.73
N SER A 519 -1.60 -24.87 -61.50
CA SER A 519 -2.99 -24.58 -61.13
C SER A 519 -3.63 -25.55 -60.12
N GLU A 520 -3.02 -26.71 -59.85
CA GLU A 520 -3.51 -27.68 -58.87
C GLU A 520 -3.30 -27.20 -57.42
N THR A 521 -2.25 -26.42 -57.16
CA THR A 521 -1.94 -25.86 -55.83
C THR A 521 -2.97 -24.82 -55.40
N ILE A 522 -3.47 -24.03 -56.36
CA ILE A 522 -4.50 -22.98 -56.17
C ILE A 522 -5.84 -23.59 -55.73
N THR A 523 -6.20 -24.77 -56.26
CA THR A 523 -7.45 -25.45 -55.90
C THR A 523 -7.40 -26.01 -54.48
N TRP A 524 -6.22 -26.51 -54.07
CA TRP A 524 -6.00 -27.00 -52.70
C TRP A 524 -5.96 -25.86 -51.66
N THR A 525 -5.30 -24.73 -51.96
CA THR A 525 -5.29 -23.55 -51.09
C THR A 525 -6.66 -22.89 -50.98
N MET A 526 -7.42 -22.74 -52.09
CA MET A 526 -8.80 -22.24 -52.04
C MET A 526 -9.71 -23.12 -51.20
N THR A 527 -9.59 -24.45 -51.32
CA THR A 527 -10.37 -25.38 -50.50
C THR A 527 -10.01 -25.26 -49.01
N ARG A 528 -8.74 -25.00 -48.68
CA ARG A 528 -8.26 -24.81 -47.30
C ARG A 528 -8.64 -23.43 -46.73
N LEU A 529 -8.62 -22.37 -47.54
CA LEU A 529 -9.12 -21.04 -47.20
C LEU A 529 -10.63 -21.05 -46.93
N ILE A 530 -11.42 -21.73 -47.77
CA ILE A 530 -12.87 -21.91 -47.55
C ILE A 530 -13.14 -22.75 -46.30
N ARG A 531 -12.33 -23.78 -46.04
CA ARG A 531 -12.43 -24.58 -44.82
C ARG A 531 -12.08 -23.76 -43.57
N ASN A 532 -11.04 -22.93 -43.65
CA ASN A 532 -10.66 -22.02 -42.57
C ASN A 532 -11.68 -20.90 -42.37
N SER A 533 -12.30 -20.36 -43.42
CA SER A 533 -13.35 -19.35 -43.26
C SER A 533 -14.62 -19.94 -42.63
N ARG A 534 -14.97 -21.19 -42.93
CA ARG A 534 -16.04 -21.92 -42.23
C ARG A 534 -15.70 -22.18 -40.76
N VAL A 535 -14.44 -22.48 -40.44
CA VAL A 535 -13.97 -22.62 -39.05
C VAL A 535 -14.02 -21.29 -38.32
N ILE A 536 -13.61 -20.19 -38.97
CA ILE A 536 -13.66 -18.83 -38.42
C ILE A 536 -15.11 -18.39 -38.20
N ASN A 537 -16.02 -18.61 -39.15
CA ASN A 537 -17.43 -18.27 -38.99
C ASN A 537 -18.09 -19.09 -37.87
N LYS A 538 -17.78 -20.39 -37.79
CA LYS A 538 -18.26 -21.26 -36.69
C LYS A 538 -17.71 -20.81 -35.33
N LEU A 539 -16.44 -20.40 -35.27
CA LEU A 539 -15.82 -19.86 -34.06
C LEU A 539 -16.39 -18.50 -33.69
N GLN A 540 -16.77 -17.65 -34.65
CA GLN A 540 -17.49 -16.40 -34.39
C GLN A 540 -18.90 -16.65 -33.84
N GLU A 541 -19.58 -17.69 -34.30
CA GLU A 541 -20.88 -18.12 -33.77
C GLU A 541 -20.76 -18.72 -32.36
N GLU A 542 -19.72 -19.51 -32.10
CA GLU A 542 -19.39 -20.00 -30.76
C GLU A 542 -18.94 -18.84 -29.83
N LEU A 543 -18.22 -17.84 -30.35
CA LEU A 543 -17.87 -16.62 -29.61
C LEU A 543 -19.13 -15.84 -29.25
N LYS A 544 -20.08 -15.72 -30.17
CA LYS A 544 -21.36 -15.04 -29.94
C LYS A 544 -22.16 -15.73 -28.83
N GLN A 545 -22.18 -17.06 -28.82
CA GLN A 545 -22.80 -17.86 -27.75
C GLN A 545 -22.08 -17.77 -26.39
N VAL A 546 -20.75 -17.59 -26.39
CA VAL A 546 -19.94 -17.39 -25.18
C VAL A 546 -20.10 -15.96 -24.64
N THR A 547 -20.15 -14.94 -25.50
CA THR A 547 -20.42 -13.55 -25.10
C THR A 547 -21.85 -13.34 -24.61
N GLU A 548 -22.81 -14.14 -25.08
CA GLU A 548 -24.22 -14.14 -24.64
C GLU A 548 -24.48 -15.06 -23.42
N GLY A 549 -23.45 -15.66 -22.81
CA GLY A 549 -23.52 -16.28 -21.48
C GLY A 549 -23.89 -17.77 -21.42
N ASN A 550 -23.83 -18.52 -22.52
CA ASN A 550 -24.35 -19.91 -22.56
C ASN A 550 -23.28 -21.01 -22.36
N THR A 551 -22.34 -20.79 -21.44
CA THR A 551 -21.12 -21.61 -21.23
C THR A 551 -21.38 -23.04 -20.73
N GLN A 552 -22.49 -23.30 -20.04
CA GLN A 552 -22.80 -24.65 -19.52
C GLN A 552 -23.15 -25.67 -20.61
N SER A 553 -23.65 -25.22 -21.77
CA SER A 553 -24.02 -26.12 -22.87
C SER A 553 -22.80 -26.67 -23.64
N LEU A 554 -21.72 -25.88 -23.74
CA LEU A 554 -20.47 -26.26 -24.40
C LEU A 554 -19.66 -27.26 -23.57
N ILE A 555 -19.60 -27.08 -22.25
CA ILE A 555 -18.89 -27.99 -21.33
C ILE A 555 -19.48 -29.40 -21.37
N LYS A 556 -20.81 -29.51 -21.46
CA LYS A 556 -21.51 -30.81 -21.55
C LYS A 556 -21.30 -31.53 -22.90
N LYS A 557 -20.95 -30.78 -23.94
CA LYS A 557 -20.73 -31.28 -25.30
C LYS A 557 -19.30 -31.77 -25.52
N GLU A 558 -18.33 -31.12 -24.88
CA GLU A 558 -16.91 -31.51 -24.87
C GLU A 558 -16.65 -32.72 -23.97
N SER A 559 -17.32 -32.85 -22.81
CA SER A 559 -17.10 -33.99 -21.91
C SER A 559 -17.54 -35.34 -22.48
N MET A 560 -18.44 -35.36 -23.49
CA MET A 560 -18.82 -36.58 -24.19
C MET A 560 -17.80 -37.07 -25.23
N ARG A 561 -16.80 -36.24 -25.61
CA ARG A 561 -15.85 -36.57 -26.69
C ARG A 561 -14.53 -37.22 -26.23
N LEU A 562 -14.25 -37.23 -24.93
CA LEU A 562 -13.01 -37.79 -24.39
C LEU A 562 -13.28 -39.17 -23.77
N LYS A 563 -12.89 -40.25 -24.48
CA LYS A 563 -12.62 -41.58 -23.90
C LYS A 563 -11.11 -41.86 -23.94
N PRO A 564 -10.56 -42.64 -22.99
CA PRO A 564 -9.14 -42.60 -22.65
C PRO A 564 -8.28 -43.53 -23.52
N ILE A 565 -7.08 -43.08 -23.90
CA ILE A 565 -6.05 -43.94 -24.48
C ILE A 565 -4.94 -44.13 -23.43
N ALA A 566 -4.72 -45.39 -23.05
CA ALA A 566 -3.65 -45.87 -22.16
C ALA A 566 -2.37 -46.25 -22.96
N PRO A 567 -1.20 -46.47 -22.31
CA PRO A 567 0.11 -46.10 -22.86
C PRO A 567 0.89 -47.26 -23.50
N LEU A 568 1.79 -46.92 -24.44
CA LEU A 568 2.80 -47.83 -25.00
C LEU A 568 4.20 -47.44 -24.51
N LEU A 569 4.84 -48.41 -23.86
CA LEU A 569 6.18 -48.40 -23.27
C LEU A 569 7.27 -48.86 -24.27
N LEU A 570 8.51 -48.46 -23.95
CA LEU A 570 9.85 -49.01 -24.29
C LEU A 570 10.68 -48.28 -25.38
N PRO A 571 12.04 -48.32 -25.31
CA PRO A 571 12.91 -48.32 -24.14
C PRO A 571 14.07 -47.30 -24.22
N ARG A 572 14.67 -47.03 -23.05
CA ARG A 572 15.90 -46.22 -22.85
C ARG A 572 17.13 -46.94 -23.42
N GLU A 573 17.95 -46.22 -24.18
CA GLU A 573 19.38 -46.50 -24.30
C GLU A 573 20.23 -45.25 -24.04
N THR A 574 21.32 -45.50 -23.34
CA THR A 574 22.28 -44.62 -22.69
C THR A 574 23.38 -44.13 -23.62
N ILE A 575 23.68 -42.82 -23.65
CA ILE A 575 25.01 -42.30 -24.04
C ILE A 575 25.43 -41.16 -23.09
N GLN A 576 26.65 -41.29 -22.57
CA GLN A 576 27.35 -40.49 -21.55
C GLN A 576 27.80 -39.08 -22.00
N PRO A 577 28.21 -38.19 -21.04
CA PRO A 577 28.48 -36.78 -21.29
C PRO A 577 29.94 -36.52 -21.72
N CYS A 578 30.14 -35.67 -22.73
CA CYS A 578 31.47 -35.17 -23.12
C CYS A 578 31.71 -33.74 -22.63
N LYS A 579 32.80 -33.61 -21.86
CA LYS A 579 33.41 -32.40 -21.32
C LYS A 579 33.81 -31.41 -22.43
N LEU A 580 33.55 -30.12 -22.24
CA LEU A 580 34.24 -29.06 -22.98
C LEU A 580 34.84 -28.01 -22.04
N LYS A 581 36.16 -27.90 -22.14
CA LYS A 581 37.08 -27.04 -21.38
C LYS A 581 36.81 -25.56 -21.68
N ILE A 582 36.62 -24.78 -20.63
CA ILE A 582 36.67 -23.31 -20.69
C ILE A 582 38.15 -22.89 -20.67
N SER A 583 38.59 -22.27 -21.76
CA SER A 583 39.91 -21.63 -21.88
C SER A 583 39.73 -20.13 -21.71
N THR A 584 40.08 -19.61 -20.53
CA THR A 584 40.16 -18.18 -20.23
C THR A 584 41.45 -17.57 -20.80
N ARG A 585 41.33 -16.55 -21.65
CA ARG A 585 42.38 -15.54 -21.83
C ARG A 585 41.78 -14.14 -21.70
N ARG A 586 42.30 -13.40 -20.71
CA ARG A 586 41.98 -12.00 -20.38
C ARG A 586 42.95 -11.04 -21.08
N ARG A 587 42.45 -9.80 -21.27
CA ARG A 587 43.09 -8.46 -21.35
C ARG A 587 43.42 -7.88 -22.73
N PRO A 588 43.49 -6.53 -22.88
CA PRO A 588 42.85 -5.44 -22.12
C PRO A 588 42.19 -4.33 -23.00
N LEU A 589 41.45 -3.43 -22.35
CA LEU A 589 40.89 -2.17 -22.87
C LEU A 589 41.92 -1.01 -22.81
N ASP A 590 41.96 -0.20 -23.87
CA ASP A 590 42.26 1.25 -23.95
C ASP A 590 42.19 1.65 -25.44
N SER A 591 41.89 2.85 -25.94
CA SER A 591 41.36 4.14 -25.45
C SER A 591 41.05 5.00 -26.70
N GLN A 592 40.23 6.05 -26.56
CA GLN A 592 40.24 7.29 -27.37
C GLN A 592 39.94 7.30 -28.90
N HIS A 593 38.80 7.87 -29.32
CA HIS A 593 38.71 9.15 -30.10
C HIS A 593 37.30 9.36 -30.71
N ILE A 594 36.64 10.43 -30.25
CA ILE A 594 35.43 11.03 -30.84
C ILE A 594 35.87 11.98 -31.95
N ARG A 595 35.37 11.83 -33.19
CA ARG A 595 35.32 12.94 -34.16
C ARG A 595 34.03 12.95 -34.98
N LYS A 596 33.32 14.07 -34.83
CA LYS A 596 32.19 14.60 -35.61
C LYS A 596 32.55 14.69 -37.11
N ARG A 597 31.61 14.34 -38.00
CA ARG A 597 31.55 14.93 -39.36
C ARG A 597 30.11 15.33 -39.69
N ARG A 598 29.96 16.63 -40.02
CA ARG A 598 28.78 17.29 -40.59
C ARG A 598 28.59 16.83 -42.04
N PHE A 599 27.34 16.62 -42.44
CA PHE A 599 26.92 16.57 -43.83
C PHE A 599 26.56 17.99 -44.31
N VAL A 600 27.01 18.34 -45.51
CA VAL A 600 26.60 19.51 -46.30
C VAL A 600 25.95 18.98 -47.57
N TRP A 601 24.81 19.55 -47.95
CA TRP A 601 24.00 19.20 -49.11
C TRP A 601 23.93 20.39 -50.08
N SER A 602 24.06 20.15 -51.38
CA SER A 602 23.33 20.83 -52.47
C SER A 602 23.86 20.42 -53.87
N PRO A 603 23.06 20.60 -54.95
CA PRO A 603 22.91 19.64 -56.04
C PRO A 603 23.24 20.23 -57.43
N ASN A 604 23.27 19.39 -58.49
CA ASN A 604 22.55 19.64 -59.75
C ASN A 604 22.87 18.67 -60.91
N ARG A 605 21.81 18.46 -61.73
CA ARG A 605 21.70 18.05 -63.16
C ARG A 605 21.79 16.58 -63.58
N SER A 606 20.63 15.98 -63.90
CA SER A 606 19.99 15.85 -65.26
C SER A 606 20.96 15.68 -66.46
N ASP A 607 20.82 14.81 -67.46
CA ASP A 607 19.71 14.04 -68.06
C ASP A 607 20.26 12.83 -68.88
N GLU A 608 19.40 11.86 -69.22
CA GLU A 608 19.40 10.93 -70.40
C GLU A 608 20.57 9.91 -70.55
N GLU A 609 20.45 8.64 -71.00
CA GLU A 609 19.40 7.76 -71.53
C GLU A 609 19.96 6.30 -71.57
N GLU A 610 19.11 5.33 -71.95
CA GLU A 610 19.35 3.93 -72.39
C GLU A 610 19.22 2.74 -71.41
N GLU A 611 18.25 1.88 -71.78
CA GLU A 611 17.77 0.66 -71.14
C GLU A 611 18.75 -0.53 -71.19
N LYS A 612 18.83 -1.31 -70.09
CA LYS A 612 18.90 -2.78 -70.14
C LYS A 612 18.09 -3.41 -69.00
N PRO A 613 17.35 -4.50 -69.24
CA PRO A 613 16.46 -5.12 -68.26
C PRO A 613 17.20 -6.10 -67.34
N SER A 614 16.66 -6.34 -66.14
CA SER A 614 16.91 -7.48 -65.21
C SER A 614 17.65 -7.29 -63.86
N GLU A 615 17.53 -6.14 -63.18
CA GLU A 615 17.93 -6.06 -61.74
C GLU A 615 16.86 -5.49 -60.78
N LEU A 616 15.67 -5.10 -61.25
CA LEU A 616 14.68 -4.45 -60.38
C LEU A 616 13.98 -5.38 -59.36
N ARG A 617 14.07 -6.71 -59.48
CA ARG A 617 13.32 -7.61 -58.56
C ARG A 617 13.99 -7.87 -57.21
N TYR A 618 15.30 -7.65 -57.06
CA TYR A 618 16.02 -8.00 -55.82
C TYR A 618 16.12 -6.83 -54.83
N VAL A 619 16.21 -5.60 -55.35
CA VAL A 619 16.28 -4.37 -54.54
C VAL A 619 14.95 -4.09 -53.82
N ASP A 620 13.83 -4.49 -54.43
CA ASP A 620 12.49 -4.33 -53.83
C ASP A 620 12.22 -5.36 -52.73
N SER A 621 12.74 -6.59 -52.83
CA SER A 621 12.64 -7.59 -51.75
C SER A 621 13.43 -7.16 -50.50
N ILE A 622 14.59 -6.53 -50.68
CA ILE A 622 15.38 -6.02 -49.55
C ILE A 622 14.70 -4.81 -48.90
N LYS A 623 14.08 -3.91 -49.68
CA LYS A 623 13.26 -2.81 -49.14
C LYS A 623 12.02 -3.32 -48.41
N LEU A 624 11.35 -4.36 -48.93
CA LEU A 624 10.22 -5.01 -48.27
C LEU A 624 10.64 -5.66 -46.94
N CYS A 625 11.76 -6.38 -46.91
CA CYS A 625 12.33 -6.93 -45.69
C CYS A 625 12.74 -5.84 -44.69
N ARG A 626 13.25 -4.69 -45.17
CA ARG A 626 13.59 -3.52 -44.34
C ARG A 626 12.36 -2.90 -43.67
N ILE A 627 11.24 -2.82 -44.40
CA ILE A 627 9.95 -2.35 -43.87
C ILE A 627 9.35 -3.37 -42.90
N LEU A 628 9.40 -4.67 -43.23
CA LEU A 628 8.89 -5.76 -42.40
C LEU A 628 9.67 -5.93 -41.08
N ILE A 629 10.99 -5.74 -41.09
CA ILE A 629 11.82 -5.79 -39.87
C ILE A 629 11.59 -4.56 -38.98
N LEU A 630 11.39 -3.37 -39.57
CA LEU A 630 11.06 -2.15 -38.83
C LEU A 630 9.68 -2.23 -38.16
N ASP A 631 8.70 -2.88 -38.80
CA ASP A 631 7.37 -3.10 -38.22
C ASP A 631 7.41 -4.11 -37.04
N VAL A 632 8.14 -5.21 -37.19
CA VAL A 632 8.31 -6.26 -36.16
C VAL A 632 9.13 -5.77 -34.95
N THR A 633 10.05 -4.82 -35.15
CA THR A 633 10.91 -4.28 -34.07
C THR A 633 10.28 -3.11 -33.31
N SER A 634 9.25 -2.46 -33.87
CA SER A 634 8.51 -1.38 -33.18
C SER A 634 7.72 -1.88 -31.95
N THR A 635 7.39 -3.17 -31.92
CA THR A 635 6.64 -3.84 -30.83
C THR A 635 7.55 -4.53 -29.81
N LEU A 636 8.87 -4.56 -30.04
CA LEU A 636 9.88 -5.14 -29.14
C LEU A 636 11.11 -4.22 -29.07
N SER A 637 11.20 -3.33 -28.08
CA SER A 637 12.46 -2.64 -27.78
C SER A 637 12.70 -2.60 -26.27
N PRO A 638 13.79 -3.23 -25.79
CA PRO A 638 15.13 -2.63 -25.86
C PRO A 638 16.16 -3.37 -26.74
N TYR A 639 15.83 -4.52 -27.35
CA TYR A 639 16.83 -5.38 -28.01
C TYR A 639 16.93 -5.23 -29.53
N ALA A 640 16.08 -4.40 -30.14
CA ALA A 640 16.06 -4.14 -31.58
C ALA A 640 17.42 -3.69 -32.14
N ASN A 641 18.17 -2.89 -31.37
CA ASN A 641 19.49 -2.41 -31.79
C ASN A 641 20.57 -3.50 -31.84
N PHE A 642 20.47 -4.54 -31.00
CA PHE A 642 21.48 -5.61 -30.97
C PHE A 642 21.30 -6.57 -32.16
N ILE A 643 20.06 -6.93 -32.48
CA ILE A 643 19.73 -7.78 -33.64
C ILE A 643 20.05 -7.06 -34.95
N PHE A 644 19.87 -5.74 -34.99
CA PHE A 644 20.17 -4.90 -36.16
C PHE A 644 21.68 -4.84 -36.47
N ILE A 645 22.54 -4.71 -35.46
CA ILE A 645 24.00 -4.67 -35.62
C ILE A 645 24.55 -6.01 -36.12
N GLU A 646 24.04 -7.13 -35.61
CA GLU A 646 24.51 -8.46 -35.98
C GLU A 646 24.12 -8.85 -37.42
N CYS A 647 22.92 -8.43 -37.86
CA CYS A 647 22.44 -8.66 -39.23
C CYS A 647 23.14 -7.75 -40.25
N HIS A 648 23.50 -6.52 -39.87
CA HIS A 648 24.18 -5.59 -40.78
C HIS A 648 25.65 -5.99 -41.05
N ASN A 649 26.31 -6.63 -40.07
CA ASN A 649 27.72 -6.99 -40.19
C ASN A 649 27.99 -8.35 -40.87
N ASN A 650 27.00 -9.24 -40.93
CA ASN A 650 27.12 -10.52 -41.64
C ASN A 650 26.18 -10.57 -42.84
N ARG A 651 26.70 -10.35 -44.04
CA ARG A 651 25.94 -10.36 -45.31
C ARG A 651 25.29 -11.71 -45.67
N TYR A 652 25.48 -12.75 -44.86
CA TYR A 652 24.87 -14.08 -45.04
C TYR A 652 24.55 -14.71 -43.68
N VAL A 653 23.39 -14.40 -43.10
CA VAL A 653 22.87 -15.15 -41.96
C VAL A 653 21.66 -15.96 -42.42
N ARG A 654 21.78 -17.29 -42.43
CA ARG A 654 20.67 -18.21 -42.69
C ARG A 654 19.65 -18.14 -41.55
N PHE A 655 18.36 -18.13 -41.90
CA PHE A 655 17.19 -18.02 -41.00
C PHE A 655 17.27 -18.88 -39.72
N GLN A 656 17.82 -20.10 -39.81
CA GLN A 656 18.02 -21.01 -38.68
C GLN A 656 18.89 -20.45 -37.53
N ARG A 657 19.72 -19.42 -37.80
CA ARG A 657 20.58 -18.79 -36.77
C ARG A 657 19.81 -17.76 -35.95
N ILE A 658 18.87 -17.04 -36.58
CA ILE A 658 17.99 -16.07 -35.92
C ILE A 658 17.01 -16.80 -35.01
N GLU A 659 16.45 -17.92 -35.48
CA GLU A 659 15.58 -18.80 -34.69
C GLU A 659 16.29 -19.31 -33.43
N LYS A 660 17.56 -19.75 -33.55
CA LYS A 660 18.37 -20.18 -32.39
C LYS A 660 18.67 -19.04 -31.41
N ILE A 661 18.85 -17.81 -31.89
CA ILE A 661 19.08 -16.63 -31.03
C ILE A 661 17.80 -16.25 -30.29
N ILE A 662 16.64 -16.28 -30.96
CA ILE A 662 15.34 -16.02 -30.33
C ILE A 662 15.02 -17.11 -29.29
N ILE A 663 15.24 -18.38 -29.62
CA ILE A 663 15.06 -19.51 -28.68
C ILE A 663 16.02 -19.37 -27.48
N SER A 664 17.26 -18.91 -27.68
CA SER A 664 18.23 -18.66 -26.60
C SER A 664 17.79 -17.52 -25.68
N ILE A 665 17.26 -16.43 -26.24
CA ILE A 665 16.77 -15.27 -25.48
C ILE A 665 15.50 -15.65 -24.68
N LEU A 666 14.62 -16.45 -25.26
CA LEU A 666 13.43 -16.98 -24.59
C LEU A 666 13.78 -17.99 -23.49
N ALA A 667 14.82 -18.80 -23.69
CA ALA A 667 15.32 -19.74 -22.68
C ALA A 667 15.99 -19.04 -21.48
N GLU A 668 16.69 -17.91 -21.69
CA GLU A 668 17.26 -17.11 -20.60
C GLU A 668 16.20 -16.40 -19.73
N GLN A 669 14.99 -16.19 -20.24
CA GLN A 669 13.89 -15.56 -19.49
C GLN A 669 12.96 -16.55 -18.76
N ASN A 670 13.26 -17.85 -18.78
CA ASN A 670 12.50 -18.89 -18.05
C ASN A 670 10.99 -18.92 -18.39
N ILE A 671 10.61 -18.48 -19.60
CA ILE A 671 9.24 -18.54 -20.12
C ILE A 671 9.06 -19.92 -20.77
N TYR A 672 8.89 -20.94 -19.93
CA TYR A 672 8.43 -22.27 -20.36
C TYR A 672 7.00 -22.48 -19.85
N SER A 673 6.03 -22.02 -20.64
CA SER A 673 4.68 -22.60 -20.69
C SER A 673 4.08 -22.38 -22.07
#